data_AF-W2R633-F1
#
_entry.id   AF-W2R633-F1
#
_cell.length_a   1.000
_cell.length_b   1.000
_cell.length_c   1.000
_cell.angle_alpha   90.00
_cell.angle_beta   90.00
_cell.angle_gamma   90.00
#
_symmetry.space_group_name_H-M   'P 1'
#
loop_
_entity.id
_entity.type
_entity.pdbx_description
1 polymer ?
#
loop_
_entity_poly.entity_id
_entity_poly.type
_entity_poly.pdbx_seq_one_letter_code
_entity_poly.pdbx_strand_id
1 'polypeptide(L)'
;MGQNHSLEAQEIPALVASLASANSNDKTKAVSTLAQLSKNEAHQRIIANSGGIPVLVTLVQHGTKGQKTAAALILSKLSTQTSHRAVIVASGGISPLVELIRVGNGAQKEHAVSVLFNLCMNSNNRAEIAESGAILPLITLTKAVSTLAQLSKNEAHQRIIANSGGIPVLVTLVQHGTKGQKTAAALILSKLSTQTSHRAVIVASGGISPLVELIRVGNGAQKEHAVSVLFNLCMNSNNRAEIAESGAILPLITLVRDGSSSQREKAAGVLASLATSAKNQVSITGAHGVNPLVQLIRSGAVGERVNALSALWALSANDTSKAEIVAAKGIPLLVKQLRSVGEYSREVAAGTLWNLSMVKENRMRIAAANAIPPLIELLRTGNTIHKTRAVSVLTNLSTLLGCQLAIADAGGIAAMVALIKSGIDSQKKSSLLVLSNIADSSSKVTAELAAPGTVAAVVAMIRNGSESVIQNATTFLAILSSNSYNSVIAQAGAIPPLMALLWEGSTSVRRKATLILANLSVDPAHRVAIAAAGGISALLMLVKDGNDDLKEMATLALSNLAMNPENKVAITAAGGIRAFVKLLKEGNDAQRHNAALALSILYLDRSSSAAIVTSGGSSPLMVHARDGRRREKTYTAQVLSNSSASTQNSSPSSR
;
A
#
# COMPACT_ATOMS: atom_id res chain seq x y z
N MET A 1 27.70 42.50 54.39
CA MET A 1 26.74 41.42 54.06
C MET A 1 27.17 40.03 54.55
N GLY A 2 28.46 39.73 54.74
CA GLY A 2 28.91 38.40 55.23
C GLY A 2 28.63 38.07 56.71
N GLN A 3 28.61 39.06 57.62
CA GLN A 3 28.38 38.82 59.06
C GLN A 3 26.93 38.46 59.42
N ASN A 4 25.92 39.05 58.78
CA ASN A 4 24.51 38.72 59.07
C ASN A 4 24.16 37.27 58.69
N HIS A 5 24.67 36.76 57.56
CA HIS A 5 24.40 35.38 57.17
C HIS A 5 25.07 34.34 58.09
N SER A 6 26.16 34.70 58.76
CA SER A 6 26.83 33.82 59.72
C SER A 6 26.04 33.72 61.04
N LEU A 7 25.44 34.82 61.50
CA LEU A 7 24.62 34.86 62.72
C LEU A 7 23.28 34.12 62.48
N GLU A 8 22.62 34.40 61.36
CA GLU A 8 21.39 33.71 60.96
C GLU A 8 21.58 32.18 60.85
N ALA A 9 22.73 31.74 60.34
CA ALA A 9 23.05 30.32 60.21
C ALA A 9 23.22 29.59 61.56
N GLN A 10 23.71 30.29 62.60
CA GLN A 10 23.90 29.73 63.95
C GLN A 10 22.58 29.51 64.70
N GLU A 11 21.53 30.28 64.36
CA GLU A 11 20.22 30.17 65.01
C GLU A 11 19.36 29.04 64.44
N ILE A 12 19.65 28.54 63.24
CA ILE A 12 18.85 27.51 62.55
C ILE A 12 18.65 26.23 63.38
N PRO A 13 19.69 25.62 63.99
CA PRO A 13 19.51 24.41 64.79
C PRO A 13 18.57 24.63 65.99
N ALA A 14 18.66 25.80 66.64
CA ALA A 14 17.79 26.16 67.76
C ALA A 14 16.33 26.33 67.29
N LEU A 15 16.12 27.00 66.15
CA LEU A 15 14.81 27.13 65.53
C LEU A 15 14.20 25.78 65.14
N VAL A 16 15.02 24.86 64.61
CA VAL A 16 14.58 23.49 64.28
C VAL A 16 14.18 22.73 65.54
N ALA A 17 14.93 22.85 66.64
CA ALA A 17 14.56 22.27 67.92
C ALA A 17 13.24 22.86 68.46
N SER A 18 13.00 24.17 68.30
CA SER A 18 11.75 24.83 68.67
C SER A 18 10.53 24.32 67.89
N LEU A 19 10.69 23.72 66.70
CA LEU A 19 9.58 23.09 65.98
C LEU A 19 9.01 21.87 66.73
N ALA A 20 9.80 21.24 67.61
CA ALA A 20 9.40 20.12 68.43
C ALA A 20 8.80 20.53 69.79
N SER A 21 8.78 21.84 70.14
CA SER A 21 8.27 22.31 71.44
C SER A 21 6.80 21.98 71.65
N ALA A 22 6.31 21.78 72.88
CA ALA A 22 4.87 21.58 73.12
C ALA A 22 4.01 22.82 72.77
N ASN A 23 4.59 24.03 72.83
CA ASN A 23 3.89 25.29 72.61
C ASN A 23 3.64 25.58 71.12
N SER A 24 2.38 25.72 70.73
CA SER A 24 1.99 26.02 69.33
C SER A 24 2.44 27.40 68.84
N ASN A 25 2.53 28.40 69.74
CA ASN A 25 3.01 29.73 69.37
C ASN A 25 4.51 29.72 69.04
N ASP A 26 5.29 28.95 69.80
CA ASP A 26 6.74 28.82 69.57
C ASP A 26 7.02 28.08 68.26
N LYS A 27 6.27 27.00 67.98
CA LYS A 27 6.29 26.33 66.65
C LYS A 27 5.99 27.30 65.52
N THR A 28 4.97 28.15 65.71
CA THR A 28 4.52 29.09 64.67
C THR A 28 5.58 30.15 64.37
N LYS A 29 6.18 30.74 65.42
CA LYS A 29 7.29 31.70 65.27
C LYS A 29 8.48 31.02 64.58
N ALA A 30 8.91 29.86 65.09
CA ALA A 30 10.06 29.14 64.56
C ALA A 30 9.88 28.75 63.08
N VAL A 31 8.74 28.15 62.70
CA VAL A 31 8.50 27.74 61.30
C VAL A 31 8.38 28.96 60.38
N SER A 32 7.86 30.09 60.87
CA SER A 32 7.77 31.32 60.09
C SER A 32 9.15 31.93 59.81
N THR A 33 10.04 31.95 60.81
CA THR A 33 11.42 32.40 60.65
C THR A 33 12.20 31.49 59.71
N LEU A 34 12.09 30.17 59.89
CA LEU A 34 12.70 29.18 58.99
C LEU A 34 12.18 29.30 57.55
N ALA A 35 10.92 29.69 57.34
CA ALA A 35 10.38 29.93 56.00
C ALA A 35 11.06 31.12 55.30
N GLN A 36 11.49 32.15 56.05
CA GLN A 36 12.31 33.24 55.51
C GLN A 36 13.75 32.77 55.25
N LEU A 37 14.38 32.14 56.25
CA LEU A 37 15.78 31.69 56.16
C LEU A 37 16.00 30.67 55.04
N SER A 38 15.03 29.78 54.80
CA SER A 38 15.07 28.77 53.73
C SER A 38 15.15 29.35 52.31
N LYS A 39 15.01 30.68 52.12
CA LYS A 39 15.31 31.32 50.83
C LYS A 39 16.78 31.17 50.43
N ASN A 40 17.69 31.04 51.40
CA ASN A 40 19.12 30.83 51.17
C ASN A 40 19.43 29.32 51.08
N GLU A 41 20.12 28.90 50.02
CA GLU A 41 20.46 27.49 49.78
C GLU A 41 21.38 26.90 50.88
N ALA A 42 22.31 27.70 51.42
CA ALA A 42 23.16 27.26 52.53
C ALA A 42 22.34 26.97 53.79
N HIS A 43 21.36 27.82 54.09
CA HIS A 43 20.44 27.61 55.21
C HIS A 43 19.57 26.36 55.01
N GLN A 44 19.14 26.06 53.79
CA GLN A 44 18.36 24.84 53.51
C GLN A 44 19.13 23.57 53.91
N ARG A 45 20.45 23.53 53.66
CA ARG A 45 21.32 22.40 54.06
C ARG A 45 21.43 22.31 55.58
N ILE A 46 21.60 23.44 56.27
CA ILE A 46 21.65 23.47 57.74
C ILE A 46 20.32 22.99 58.33
N ILE A 47 19.17 23.48 57.83
CA ILE A 47 17.84 23.04 58.27
C ILE A 47 17.69 21.52 58.14
N ALA A 48 18.11 20.95 57.00
CA ALA A 48 18.03 19.51 56.77
C ALA A 48 18.97 18.73 57.71
N ASN A 49 20.23 19.16 57.84
CA ASN A 49 21.25 18.50 58.67
C ASN A 49 20.93 18.58 60.17
N SER A 50 20.20 19.62 60.61
CA SER A 50 19.70 19.73 61.98
C SER A 50 18.46 18.87 62.27
N GLY A 51 18.06 17.98 61.36
CA GLY A 51 16.89 17.11 61.54
C GLY A 51 15.55 17.81 61.27
N GLY A 52 15.55 18.92 60.54
CA GLY A 52 14.34 19.70 60.28
C GLY A 52 13.32 19.00 59.40
N ILE A 53 13.74 18.14 58.45
CA ILE A 53 12.84 17.49 57.48
C ILE A 53 11.75 16.63 58.16
N PRO A 54 12.08 15.66 59.05
CA PRO A 54 11.06 14.89 59.77
C PRO A 54 10.06 15.76 60.53
N VAL A 55 10.54 16.78 61.24
CA VAL A 55 9.69 17.67 62.05
C VAL A 55 8.76 18.51 61.16
N LEU A 56 9.25 18.98 60.01
CA LEU A 56 8.45 19.69 59.02
C LEU A 56 7.37 18.79 58.40
N VAL A 57 7.67 17.50 58.15
CA VAL A 57 6.66 16.52 57.70
C VAL A 57 5.56 16.36 58.76
N THR A 58 5.92 16.22 60.04
CA THR A 58 4.97 16.16 61.14
C THR A 58 4.10 17.43 61.22
N LEU A 59 4.68 18.61 60.99
CA LEU A 59 3.92 19.87 60.95
C LEU A 59 2.96 19.95 59.76
N VAL A 60 3.31 19.40 58.59
CA VAL A 60 2.36 19.29 57.46
C VAL A 60 1.16 18.40 57.83
N GLN A 61 1.39 17.31 58.56
CA GLN A 61 0.34 16.39 58.97
C GLN A 61 -0.56 16.97 60.08
N HIS A 62 0.04 17.46 61.16
CA HIS A 62 -0.66 17.77 62.42
C HIS A 62 -0.65 19.25 62.83
N GLY A 63 0.03 20.13 62.09
CA GLY A 63 0.12 21.55 62.44
C GLY A 63 -1.15 22.37 62.22
N THR A 64 -1.17 23.60 62.73
CA THR A 64 -2.21 24.60 62.41
C THR A 64 -2.16 25.00 60.93
N LYS A 65 -3.20 25.66 60.40
CA LYS A 65 -3.22 26.12 58.99
C LYS A 65 -1.97 26.95 58.62
N GLY A 66 -1.53 27.84 59.50
CA GLY A 66 -0.32 28.64 59.30
C GLY A 66 0.95 27.78 59.30
N GLN A 67 1.07 26.87 60.26
CA GLN A 67 2.21 25.96 60.36
C GLN A 67 2.31 25.04 59.16
N LYS A 68 1.20 24.44 58.70
CA LYS A 68 1.15 23.59 57.50
C LYS A 68 1.63 24.35 56.26
N THR A 69 1.20 25.62 56.11
CA THR A 69 1.58 26.46 54.97
C THR A 69 3.08 26.76 54.98
N ALA A 70 3.62 27.20 56.12
CA ALA A 70 5.05 27.50 56.26
C ALA A 70 5.93 26.25 56.13
N ALA A 71 5.52 25.12 56.73
CA ALA A 71 6.23 23.86 56.63
C ALA A 71 6.27 23.34 55.19
N ALA A 72 5.14 23.35 54.48
CA ALA A 72 5.08 22.97 53.07
C ALA A 72 5.95 23.89 52.19
N LEU A 73 5.98 25.20 52.47
CA LEU A 73 6.86 26.14 51.78
C LEU A 73 8.34 25.79 51.99
N ILE A 74 8.76 25.53 53.23
CA ILE A 74 10.14 25.13 53.53
C ILE A 74 10.48 23.82 52.79
N LEU A 75 9.63 22.80 52.90
CA LEU A 75 9.81 21.53 52.20
C LEU A 75 9.88 21.71 50.68
N SER A 76 9.11 22.64 50.10
CA SER A 76 9.15 22.92 48.65
C SER A 76 10.53 23.41 48.21
N LYS A 77 11.20 24.22 49.05
CA LYS A 77 12.57 24.69 48.80
C LYS A 77 13.60 23.58 49.05
N LEU A 78 13.47 22.85 50.15
CA LEU A 78 14.41 21.78 50.51
C LEU A 78 14.39 20.64 49.49
N SER A 79 13.22 20.28 48.96
CA SER A 79 13.04 19.22 47.97
C SER A 79 13.72 19.49 46.62
N THR A 80 14.21 20.71 46.36
CA THR A 80 15.00 21.00 45.17
C THR A 80 16.32 20.22 45.15
N GLN A 81 16.89 19.89 46.31
CA GLN A 81 18.14 19.14 46.44
C GLN A 81 17.88 17.63 46.50
N THR A 82 18.64 16.85 45.71
CA THR A 82 18.43 15.41 45.56
C THR A 82 18.55 14.63 46.88
N SER A 83 19.51 14.98 47.74
CA SER A 83 19.72 14.37 49.06
C SER A 83 18.49 14.51 49.96
N HIS A 84 17.87 15.69 49.97
CA HIS A 84 16.70 15.97 50.82
C HIS A 84 15.44 15.22 50.37
N ARG A 85 15.28 14.97 49.06
CA ARG A 85 14.11 14.24 48.52
C ARG A 85 13.96 12.86 49.15
N ALA A 86 15.08 12.14 49.31
CA ALA A 86 15.09 10.82 49.92
C ALA A 86 14.64 10.88 51.39
N VAL A 87 15.11 11.88 52.15
CA VAL A 87 14.75 12.08 53.56
C VAL A 87 13.27 12.42 53.71
N ILE A 88 12.70 13.25 52.82
CA ILE A 88 11.27 13.60 52.84
C ILE A 88 10.40 12.34 52.66
N VAL A 89 10.77 11.47 51.72
CA VAL A 89 10.07 10.21 51.47
C VAL A 89 10.23 9.26 52.66
N ALA A 90 11.46 9.05 53.14
CA ALA A 90 11.75 8.17 54.28
C ALA A 90 11.06 8.64 55.58
N SER A 91 10.76 9.93 55.71
CA SER A 91 10.00 10.49 56.84
C SER A 91 8.48 10.32 56.70
N GLY A 92 7.99 9.61 55.67
CA GLY A 92 6.56 9.42 55.41
C GLY A 92 5.86 10.66 54.82
N GLY A 93 6.61 11.57 54.18
CA GLY A 93 6.10 12.87 53.74
C GLY A 93 5.05 12.85 52.63
N ILE A 94 4.94 11.77 51.85
CA ILE A 94 4.04 11.70 50.68
C ILE A 94 2.56 11.81 51.09
N SER A 95 2.08 10.96 52.00
CA SER A 95 0.67 10.95 52.42
C SER A 95 0.19 12.29 52.99
N PRO A 96 0.91 12.94 53.93
CA PRO A 96 0.55 14.27 54.41
C PRO A 96 0.47 15.33 53.32
N LEU A 97 1.36 15.28 52.32
CA LEU A 97 1.34 16.21 51.19
C LEU A 97 0.14 15.96 50.28
N VAL A 98 -0.21 14.69 49.99
CA VAL A 98 -1.41 14.35 49.21
C VAL A 98 -2.68 14.80 49.92
N GLU A 99 -2.75 14.63 51.23
CA GLU A 99 -3.88 15.13 52.00
C GLU A 99 -3.97 16.65 51.97
N LEU A 100 -2.82 17.34 52.06
CA LEU A 100 -2.77 18.79 51.93
C LEU A 100 -3.27 19.28 50.55
N ILE A 101 -3.04 18.52 49.49
CA ILE A 101 -3.58 18.78 48.14
C ILE A 101 -5.10 18.63 48.11
N ARG A 102 -5.64 17.64 48.83
CA ARG A 102 -7.08 17.35 48.91
C ARG A 102 -7.83 18.46 49.65
N VAL A 103 -7.45 18.75 50.89
CA VAL A 103 -8.24 19.60 51.81
C VAL A 103 -7.62 20.97 52.12
N GLY A 104 -6.40 21.25 51.66
CA GLY A 104 -5.70 22.51 51.96
C GLY A 104 -6.22 23.75 51.22
N ASN A 105 -5.75 24.93 51.64
CA ASN A 105 -5.98 26.20 50.94
C ASN A 105 -5.09 26.35 49.69
N GLY A 106 -5.29 27.40 48.89
CA GLY A 106 -4.54 27.60 47.64
C GLY A 106 -3.01 27.54 47.78
N ALA A 107 -2.45 28.22 48.78
CA ALA A 107 -1.00 28.23 49.04
C ALA A 107 -0.49 26.85 49.49
N GLN A 108 -1.24 26.17 50.37
CA GLN A 108 -0.92 24.83 50.83
C GLN A 108 -0.90 23.81 49.69
N LYS A 109 -1.92 23.84 48.83
CA LYS A 109 -1.98 22.97 47.64
C LYS A 109 -0.81 23.24 46.70
N GLU A 110 -0.47 24.51 46.47
CA GLU A 110 0.64 24.90 45.60
C GLU A 110 2.00 24.44 46.12
N HIS A 111 2.29 24.67 47.39
CA HIS A 111 3.53 24.21 48.00
C HIS A 111 3.61 22.67 48.02
N ALA A 112 2.52 21.97 48.36
CA ALA A 112 2.50 20.51 48.34
C ALA A 112 2.72 19.93 46.93
N VAL A 113 2.07 20.51 45.91
CA VAL A 113 2.29 20.14 44.50
C VAL A 113 3.75 20.35 44.09
N SER A 114 4.37 21.46 44.52
CA SER A 114 5.78 21.73 44.26
C SER A 114 6.70 20.70 44.91
N VAL A 115 6.42 20.27 46.14
CA VAL A 115 7.17 19.20 46.80
C VAL A 115 7.01 17.90 46.01
N LEU A 116 5.78 17.47 45.74
CA LEU A 116 5.53 16.22 45.01
C LEU A 116 6.15 16.23 43.60
N PHE A 117 6.15 17.37 42.90
CA PHE A 117 6.83 17.53 41.62
C PHE A 117 8.33 17.24 41.73
N ASN A 118 8.99 17.84 42.72
CA ASN A 118 10.42 17.64 42.97
C ASN A 118 10.71 16.19 43.37
N LEU A 119 9.87 15.57 44.21
CA LEU A 119 9.99 14.15 44.56
C LEU A 119 9.86 13.25 43.33
N CYS A 120 8.95 13.57 42.40
CA CYS A 120 8.76 12.84 41.15
C CYS A 120 9.99 12.88 40.22
N MET A 121 10.95 13.79 40.42
CA MET A 121 12.18 13.80 39.63
C MET A 121 13.01 12.54 39.83
N ASN A 122 12.90 11.91 41.00
CA ASN A 122 13.40 10.55 41.22
C ASN A 122 12.38 9.53 40.66
N SER A 123 12.80 8.63 39.77
CA SER A 123 11.94 7.59 39.21
C SER A 123 11.36 6.65 40.28
N ASN A 124 12.12 6.38 41.34
CA ASN A 124 11.74 5.42 42.38
C ASN A 124 10.55 5.92 43.20
N ASN A 125 10.40 7.24 43.34
CA ASN A 125 9.34 7.84 44.14
C ASN A 125 7.98 7.86 43.40
N ARG A 126 7.97 7.66 42.07
CA ARG A 126 6.74 7.85 41.26
C ARG A 126 5.67 6.82 41.60
N ALA A 127 6.06 5.57 41.87
CA ALA A 127 5.14 4.50 42.23
C ALA A 127 4.46 4.78 43.57
N GLU A 128 5.26 5.06 44.61
CA GLU A 128 4.77 5.39 45.96
C GLU A 128 3.83 6.62 45.95
N ILE A 129 4.18 7.67 45.18
CA ILE A 129 3.30 8.84 45.02
C ILE A 129 1.96 8.46 44.36
N ALA A 130 1.96 7.61 43.33
CA ALA A 130 0.71 7.18 42.71
C ALA A 130 -0.12 6.30 43.65
N GLU A 131 0.52 5.36 44.34
CA GLU A 131 -0.10 4.43 45.30
C GLU A 131 -0.70 5.13 46.51
N SER A 132 -0.12 6.27 46.92
CA SER A 132 -0.72 7.16 47.95
C SER A 132 -2.03 7.85 47.51
N GLY A 133 -2.51 7.59 46.29
CA GLY A 133 -3.75 8.17 45.77
C GLY A 133 -3.60 9.60 45.26
N ALA A 134 -2.39 10.06 44.97
CA ALA A 134 -2.12 11.45 44.57
C ALA A 134 -2.75 11.83 43.22
N ILE A 135 -2.98 10.88 42.31
CA ILE A 135 -3.39 11.17 40.92
C ILE A 135 -4.75 11.90 40.86
N LEU A 136 -5.75 11.45 41.61
CA LEU A 136 -7.10 12.05 41.64
C LEU A 136 -7.07 13.52 42.13
N PRO A 137 -6.48 13.85 43.31
CA PRO A 137 -6.32 15.24 43.73
C PRO A 137 -5.55 16.10 42.72
N LEU A 138 -4.48 15.56 42.12
CA LEU A 138 -3.66 16.30 41.15
C LEU A 138 -4.43 16.62 39.86
N ILE A 139 -5.32 15.74 39.37
CA ILE A 139 -6.13 15.99 38.17
C ILE A 139 -7.00 17.24 38.33
N THR A 140 -7.56 17.44 39.52
CA THR A 140 -8.44 18.60 39.80
C THR A 140 -7.69 19.93 39.90
N LEU A 141 -6.35 19.91 39.96
CA LEU A 141 -5.54 21.11 40.10
C LEU A 141 -4.76 21.40 38.82
N THR A 142 -5.19 22.44 38.10
CA THR A 142 -4.53 22.89 36.86
C THR A 142 -3.05 23.22 37.05
N LYS A 143 -2.63 23.65 38.24
CA LYS A 143 -1.21 23.90 38.59
C LYS A 143 -0.37 22.61 38.75
N ALA A 144 -1.01 21.45 38.91
CA ALA A 144 -0.36 20.15 39.15
C ALA A 144 -0.04 19.35 37.87
N VAL A 145 -0.40 19.87 36.69
CA VAL A 145 -0.22 19.17 35.42
C VAL A 145 1.24 18.77 35.15
N SER A 146 2.22 19.54 35.62
CA SER A 146 3.65 19.19 35.49
C SER A 146 4.03 17.97 36.34
N THR A 147 3.43 17.81 37.51
CA THR A 147 3.57 16.61 38.35
C THR A 147 2.92 15.41 37.69
N LEU A 148 1.71 15.58 37.14
CA LEU A 148 1.03 14.53 36.36
C LEU A 148 1.85 14.09 35.14
N ALA A 149 2.53 15.02 34.45
CA ALA A 149 3.41 14.70 33.32
C ALA A 149 4.62 13.86 33.73
N GLN A 150 5.10 14.00 34.97
CA GLN A 150 6.11 13.09 35.51
C GLN A 150 5.50 11.72 35.81
N LEU A 151 4.34 11.67 36.47
CA LEU A 151 3.69 10.40 36.80
C LEU A 151 3.29 9.61 35.54
N SER A 152 2.87 10.29 34.47
CA SER A 152 2.46 9.67 33.20
C SER A 152 3.60 9.03 32.41
N LYS A 153 4.86 9.10 32.88
CA LYS A 153 5.95 8.31 32.29
C LYS A 153 5.79 6.81 32.56
N ASN A 154 5.06 6.43 33.61
CA ASN A 154 4.70 5.05 33.91
C ASN A 154 3.35 4.69 33.27
N GLU A 155 3.27 3.55 32.59
CA GLU A 155 2.07 3.09 31.90
C GLU A 155 0.89 2.76 32.85
N ALA A 156 1.16 2.22 34.03
CA ALA A 156 0.12 1.96 35.04
C ALA A 156 -0.55 3.28 35.47
N HIS A 157 0.25 4.33 35.68
CA HIS A 157 -0.28 5.65 36.06
C HIS A 157 -1.06 6.30 34.91
N GLN A 158 -0.70 6.06 33.66
CA GLN A 158 -1.46 6.54 32.51
C GLN A 158 -2.91 6.02 32.54
N ARG A 159 -3.10 4.73 32.88
CA ARG A 159 -4.44 4.14 33.02
C ARG A 159 -5.22 4.78 34.17
N ILE A 160 -4.56 5.00 35.33
CA ILE A 160 -5.20 5.66 36.48
C ILE A 160 -5.62 7.08 36.11
N ILE A 161 -4.75 7.86 35.44
CA ILE A 161 -5.05 9.23 34.99
C ILE A 161 -6.27 9.23 34.07
N ALA A 162 -6.33 8.33 33.09
CA ALA A 162 -7.45 8.24 32.17
C ALA A 162 -8.76 7.85 32.87
N ASN A 163 -8.75 6.79 33.67
CA ASN A 163 -9.93 6.26 34.36
C ASN A 163 -10.47 7.20 35.44
N SER A 164 -9.63 8.09 35.97
CA SER A 164 -10.01 9.10 36.97
C SER A 164 -10.57 10.39 36.36
N GLY A 165 -10.96 10.39 35.08
CA GLY A 165 -11.51 11.56 34.39
C GLY A 165 -10.44 12.62 34.03
N GLY A 166 -9.17 12.23 33.96
CA GLY A 166 -8.09 13.17 33.62
C GLY A 166 -8.11 13.67 32.18
N ILE A 167 -8.62 12.87 31.23
CA ILE A 167 -8.59 13.23 29.80
C ILE A 167 -9.39 14.51 29.49
N PRO A 168 -10.66 14.68 29.91
CA PRO A 168 -11.40 15.92 29.71
C PRO A 168 -10.67 17.15 30.29
N VAL A 169 -10.09 17.04 31.49
CA VAL A 169 -9.35 18.14 32.11
C VAL A 169 -8.11 18.51 31.29
N LEU A 170 -7.37 17.52 30.80
CA LEU A 170 -6.20 17.74 29.95
C LEU A 170 -6.58 18.41 28.61
N VAL A 171 -7.71 18.05 28.02
CA VAL A 171 -8.23 18.73 26.81
C VAL A 171 -8.54 20.19 27.10
N THR A 172 -9.24 20.49 28.20
CA THR A 172 -9.50 21.87 28.63
C THR A 172 -8.21 22.67 28.85
N LEU A 173 -7.17 22.05 29.41
CA LEU A 173 -5.86 22.69 29.61
C LEU A 173 -5.12 22.96 28.29
N VAL A 174 -5.25 22.09 27.28
CA VAL A 174 -4.72 22.36 25.93
C VAL A 174 -5.40 23.59 25.32
N GLN A 175 -6.70 23.76 25.54
CA GLN A 175 -7.46 24.87 24.99
C GLN A 175 -7.19 26.19 25.73
N HIS A 176 -7.33 26.20 27.06
CA HIS A 176 -7.39 27.41 27.89
C HIS A 176 -6.23 27.59 28.87
N GLY A 177 -5.31 26.62 28.98
CA GLY A 177 -4.21 26.69 29.93
C GLY A 177 -3.13 27.72 29.59
N THR A 178 -2.26 28.01 30.55
CA THR A 178 -1.02 28.77 30.31
C THR A 178 -0.10 28.03 29.35
N LYS A 179 0.92 28.71 28.80
CA LYS A 179 1.92 28.08 27.91
C LYS A 179 2.54 26.81 28.52
N GLY A 180 2.86 26.83 29.81
CA GLY A 180 3.37 25.68 30.54
C GLY A 180 2.33 24.56 30.67
N GLN A 181 1.10 24.91 31.02
CA GLN A 181 0.00 23.95 31.17
C GLN A 181 -0.35 23.26 29.84
N LYS A 182 -0.45 24.02 28.74
CA LYS A 182 -0.68 23.48 27.39
C LYS A 182 0.39 22.46 27.01
N THR A 183 1.66 22.79 27.28
CA THR A 183 2.79 21.90 26.97
C THR A 183 2.71 20.60 27.76
N ALA A 184 2.50 20.68 29.08
CA ALA A 184 2.39 19.51 29.93
C ALA A 184 1.15 18.65 29.62
N ALA A 185 0.00 19.29 29.37
CA ALA A 185 -1.24 18.59 29.03
C ALA A 185 -1.12 17.85 27.69
N ALA A 186 -0.59 18.50 26.65
CA ALA A 186 -0.35 17.87 25.36
C ALA A 186 0.66 16.71 25.48
N LEU A 187 1.71 16.85 26.30
CA LEU A 187 2.65 15.77 26.58
C LEU A 187 1.94 14.56 27.19
N ILE A 188 1.11 14.75 28.23
CA ILE A 188 0.36 13.65 28.85
C ILE A 188 -0.57 13.00 27.83
N LEU A 189 -1.36 13.78 27.08
CA LEU A 189 -2.25 13.27 26.03
C LEU A 189 -1.48 12.48 24.96
N SER A 190 -0.25 12.90 24.60
CA SER A 190 0.58 12.16 23.63
C SER A 190 0.96 10.77 24.14
N LYS A 191 1.11 10.60 25.46
CA LYS A 191 1.35 9.31 26.11
C LYS A 191 0.06 8.51 26.23
N LEU A 192 -1.05 9.14 26.64
CA LEU A 192 -2.33 8.44 26.80
C LEU A 192 -2.86 7.92 25.46
N SER A 193 -2.71 8.70 24.38
CA SER A 193 -3.21 8.36 23.05
C SER A 193 -2.53 7.14 22.41
N THR A 194 -1.44 6.60 22.97
CA THR A 194 -0.86 5.34 22.47
C THR A 194 -1.83 4.16 22.67
N GLN A 195 -2.70 4.21 23.68
CA GLN A 195 -3.69 3.18 23.98
C GLN A 195 -5.00 3.45 23.25
N THR A 196 -5.54 2.43 22.57
CA THR A 196 -6.75 2.55 21.75
C THR A 196 -7.98 3.03 22.52
N SER A 197 -8.18 2.58 23.77
CA SER A 197 -9.29 2.98 24.64
C SER A 197 -9.26 4.49 24.93
N HIS A 198 -8.09 5.07 25.19
CA HIS A 198 -7.95 6.49 25.50
C HIS A 198 -8.15 7.38 24.27
N ARG A 199 -7.83 6.90 23.06
CA ARG A 199 -8.01 7.67 21.82
C ARG A 199 -9.47 8.09 21.64
N ALA A 200 -10.41 7.17 21.90
CA ALA A 200 -11.84 7.44 21.80
C ALA A 200 -12.29 8.52 22.80
N VAL A 201 -11.79 8.46 24.04
CA VAL A 201 -12.12 9.44 25.09
C VAL A 201 -11.56 10.84 24.75
N ILE A 202 -10.36 10.93 24.18
CA ILE A 202 -9.78 12.21 23.75
C ILE A 202 -10.66 12.88 22.68
N VAL A 203 -11.13 12.10 21.71
CA VAL A 203 -12.03 12.59 20.64
C VAL A 203 -13.38 12.99 21.23
N ALA A 204 -14.01 12.12 22.04
CA ALA A 204 -15.29 12.40 22.68
C ALA A 204 -15.26 13.62 23.61
N SER A 205 -14.09 13.97 24.15
CA SER A 205 -13.87 15.18 24.95
C SER A 205 -13.66 16.44 24.11
N GLY A 206 -13.78 16.38 22.77
CA GLY A 206 -13.55 17.51 21.87
C GLY A 206 -12.08 17.87 21.66
N GLY A 207 -11.16 16.92 21.86
CA GLY A 207 -9.72 17.18 21.88
C GLY A 207 -9.09 17.58 20.55
N ILE A 208 -9.70 17.25 19.41
CA ILE A 208 -9.09 17.45 18.08
C ILE A 208 -8.86 18.93 17.78
N SER A 209 -9.89 19.77 17.89
CA SER A 209 -9.79 21.20 17.54
C SER A 209 -8.74 21.95 18.37
N PRO A 210 -8.68 21.82 19.72
CA PRO A 210 -7.61 22.40 20.53
C PRO A 210 -6.20 21.92 20.14
N LEU A 211 -6.04 20.65 19.75
CA LEU A 211 -4.75 20.13 19.31
C LEU A 211 -4.34 20.69 17.94
N VAL A 212 -5.28 20.84 17.01
CA VAL A 212 -5.02 21.49 15.72
C VAL A 212 -4.61 22.95 15.89
N GLU A 213 -5.29 23.67 16.77
CA GLU A 213 -4.91 25.05 17.11
C GLU A 213 -3.52 25.10 17.76
N LEU A 214 -3.19 24.14 18.62
CA LEU A 214 -1.86 24.06 19.23
C LEU A 214 -0.75 23.80 18.18
N ILE A 215 -1.03 23.05 17.12
CA ILE A 215 -0.10 22.88 15.97
C ILE A 215 0.09 24.22 15.23
N ARG A 216 -0.98 25.00 15.09
CA ARG A 216 -0.97 26.29 14.38
C ARG A 216 -0.12 27.33 15.11
N VAL A 217 -0.43 27.61 16.38
CA VAL A 217 0.13 28.76 17.12
C VAL A 217 1.11 28.40 18.25
N GLY A 218 1.28 27.11 18.56
CA GLY A 218 2.13 26.66 19.67
C GLY A 218 3.64 26.83 19.44
N ASN A 219 4.44 26.68 20.50
CA ASN A 219 5.89 26.56 20.41
C ASN A 219 6.32 25.16 19.90
N GLY A 220 7.61 24.94 19.65
CA GLY A 220 8.11 23.66 19.12
C GLY A 220 7.67 22.41 19.92
N ALA A 221 7.78 22.43 21.26
CA ALA A 221 7.37 21.31 22.09
C ALA A 221 5.84 21.08 22.03
N GLN A 222 5.07 22.16 22.07
CA GLN A 222 3.60 22.10 21.97
C GLN A 222 3.14 21.52 20.63
N LYS A 223 3.71 21.99 19.51
CA LYS A 223 3.43 21.45 18.17
C LYS A 223 3.79 19.97 18.08
N GLU A 224 4.95 19.57 18.62
CA GLU A 224 5.40 18.19 18.60
C GLU A 224 4.47 17.26 19.39
N HIS A 225 4.08 17.65 20.61
CA HIS A 225 3.16 16.84 21.40
C HIS A 225 1.78 16.78 20.75
N ALA A 226 1.25 17.90 20.24
CA ALA A 226 -0.05 17.92 19.57
C ALA A 226 -0.08 17.03 18.31
N VAL A 227 0.93 17.13 17.44
CA VAL A 227 1.00 16.28 16.24
C VAL A 227 1.19 14.81 16.60
N SER A 228 1.88 14.50 17.71
CA SER A 228 1.99 13.13 18.23
C SER A 228 0.63 12.57 18.64
N VAL A 229 -0.21 13.37 19.28
CA VAL A 229 -1.59 12.97 19.62
C VAL A 229 -2.37 12.71 18.34
N LEU A 230 -2.38 13.66 17.38
CA LEU A 230 -3.12 13.47 16.12
C LEU A 230 -2.64 12.26 15.32
N PHE A 231 -1.33 11.98 15.31
CA PHE A 231 -0.75 10.80 14.69
C PHE A 231 -1.27 9.49 15.30
N ASN A 232 -1.42 9.45 16.63
CA ASN A 232 -2.01 8.29 17.29
C ASN A 232 -3.53 8.19 17.04
N LEU A 233 -4.24 9.33 17.03
CA LEU A 233 -5.69 9.37 16.81
C LEU A 233 -6.07 8.93 15.39
N CYS A 234 -5.28 9.25 14.37
CA CYS A 234 -5.59 8.94 12.96
C CYS A 234 -5.43 7.44 12.61
N MET A 235 -4.84 6.65 13.49
CA MET A 235 -4.80 5.19 13.38
C MET A 235 -6.21 4.58 13.40
N ASN A 236 -7.18 5.24 14.05
CA ASN A 236 -8.59 4.92 13.89
C ASN A 236 -9.14 5.65 12.65
N SER A 237 -9.69 4.89 11.69
CA SER A 237 -10.25 5.45 10.45
C SER A 237 -11.37 6.45 10.69
N ASN A 238 -12.15 6.28 11.76
CA ASN A 238 -13.31 7.13 12.07
C ASN A 238 -12.89 8.55 12.45
N ASN A 239 -11.68 8.72 13.00
CA ASN A 239 -11.18 10.02 13.45
C ASN A 239 -10.63 10.87 12.30
N ARG A 240 -10.33 10.26 11.15
CA ARG A 240 -9.62 10.94 10.04
C ARG A 240 -10.46 12.07 9.42
N ALA A 241 -11.77 11.87 9.31
CA ALA A 241 -12.68 12.89 8.78
C ALA A 241 -12.71 14.11 9.70
N GLU A 242 -12.93 13.90 11.00
CA GLU A 242 -13.00 14.96 12.01
C GLU A 242 -11.68 15.75 12.13
N ILE A 243 -10.52 15.08 12.05
CA ILE A 243 -9.21 15.75 12.03
C ILE A 243 -9.09 16.68 10.82
N ALA A 244 -9.47 16.21 9.62
CA ALA A 244 -9.41 17.03 8.41
C ALA A 244 -10.38 18.21 8.48
N GLU A 245 -11.61 17.99 8.94
CA GLU A 245 -12.68 18.99 9.04
C GLU A 245 -12.40 20.04 10.13
N SER A 246 -11.59 19.70 11.13
CA SER A 246 -11.06 20.66 12.11
C SER A 246 -9.99 21.60 11.53
N GLY A 247 -9.69 21.52 10.23
CA GLY A 247 -8.73 22.40 9.55
C GLY A 247 -7.27 22.03 9.78
N ALA A 248 -6.97 20.76 10.05
CA ALA A 248 -5.61 20.29 10.35
C ALA A 248 -4.65 20.29 9.14
N ILE A 249 -5.17 20.21 7.91
CA ILE A 249 -4.35 19.96 6.71
C ILE A 249 -3.25 21.01 6.51
N LEU A 250 -3.59 22.30 6.52
CA LEU A 250 -2.60 23.37 6.31
C LEU A 250 -1.55 23.48 7.44
N PRO A 251 -1.93 23.42 8.73
CA PRO A 251 -0.96 23.32 9.83
C PRO A 251 -0.02 22.11 9.73
N LEU A 252 -0.53 20.94 9.29
CA LEU A 252 0.29 19.75 9.08
C LEU A 252 1.27 19.92 7.92
N ILE A 253 0.84 20.50 6.80
CA ILE A 253 1.72 20.82 5.66
C ILE A 253 2.83 21.79 6.09
N THR A 254 2.48 22.78 6.90
CA THR A 254 3.45 23.74 7.46
C THR A 254 4.48 23.02 8.35
N LEU A 255 4.04 22.08 9.19
CA LEU A 255 4.96 21.25 9.98
C LEU A 255 5.86 20.37 9.11
N VAL A 256 5.35 19.78 8.03
CA VAL A 256 6.15 18.99 7.09
C VAL A 256 7.26 19.85 6.46
N ARG A 257 6.99 21.12 6.18
CA ARG A 257 7.96 22.04 5.56
C ARG A 257 8.98 22.58 6.56
N ASP A 258 8.50 23.09 7.70
CA ASP A 258 9.29 23.96 8.59
C ASP A 258 9.58 23.34 9.98
N GLY A 259 9.08 22.13 10.25
CA GLY A 259 9.17 21.49 11.56
C GLY A 259 10.51 20.84 11.89
N SER A 260 10.67 20.45 13.15
CA SER A 260 11.74 19.56 13.62
C SER A 260 11.58 18.16 13.02
N SER A 261 12.63 17.33 13.09
CA SER A 261 12.60 15.98 12.51
C SER A 261 11.39 15.14 13.01
N SER A 262 11.18 15.13 14.32
CA SER A 262 10.03 14.47 14.97
C SER A 262 8.68 15.04 14.49
N GLN A 263 8.58 16.37 14.31
CA GLN A 263 7.36 17.01 13.85
C GLN A 263 7.05 16.67 12.39
N ARG A 264 8.06 16.73 11.51
CA ARG A 264 7.93 16.41 10.08
C ARG A 264 7.50 14.97 9.86
N GLU A 265 8.14 14.04 10.57
CA GLU A 265 7.80 12.61 10.51
C GLU A 265 6.33 12.37 10.86
N LYS A 266 5.88 12.87 12.02
CA LYS A 266 4.51 12.68 12.49
C LYS A 266 3.49 13.42 11.63
N ALA A 267 3.81 14.63 11.19
CA ALA A 267 2.92 15.41 10.32
C ALA A 267 2.73 14.73 8.97
N ALA A 268 3.80 14.23 8.34
CA ALA A 268 3.72 13.45 7.11
C ALA A 268 2.89 12.17 7.32
N GLY A 269 3.05 11.52 8.47
CA GLY A 269 2.28 10.33 8.83
C GLY A 269 0.78 10.61 9.00
N VAL A 270 0.42 11.73 9.63
CA VAL A 270 -0.99 12.16 9.71
C VAL A 270 -1.52 12.45 8.31
N LEU A 271 -0.79 13.20 7.48
CA LEU A 271 -1.20 13.48 6.10
C LEU A 271 -1.38 12.20 5.26
N ALA A 272 -0.51 11.19 5.44
CA ALA A 272 -0.64 9.90 4.80
C ALA A 272 -1.95 9.20 5.18
N SER A 273 -2.29 9.19 6.47
CA SER A 273 -3.56 8.63 6.95
C SER A 273 -4.77 9.42 6.43
N LEU A 274 -4.71 10.75 6.39
CA LEU A 274 -5.81 11.58 5.88
C LEU A 274 -6.03 11.40 4.38
N ALA A 275 -4.95 11.22 3.61
CA ALA A 275 -4.98 11.04 2.16
C ALA A 275 -5.63 9.72 1.70
N THR A 276 -6.05 8.83 2.60
CA THR A 276 -6.83 7.64 2.23
C THR A 276 -8.27 7.98 1.79
N SER A 277 -8.73 9.22 1.98
CA SER A 277 -10.03 9.72 1.53
C SER A 277 -9.87 10.62 0.30
N ALA A 278 -10.70 10.41 -0.73
CA ALA A 278 -10.67 11.20 -1.97
C ALA A 278 -10.89 12.71 -1.72
N LYS A 279 -11.80 13.08 -0.80
CA LYS A 279 -12.03 14.48 -0.39
C LYS A 279 -10.74 15.11 0.15
N ASN A 280 -10.03 14.39 1.02
CA ASN A 280 -8.80 14.88 1.63
C ASN A 280 -7.63 14.91 0.65
N GLN A 281 -7.58 14.01 -0.34
CA GLN A 281 -6.56 14.06 -1.40
C GLN A 281 -6.63 15.39 -2.16
N VAL A 282 -7.83 15.84 -2.52
CA VAL A 282 -8.05 17.13 -3.18
C VAL A 282 -7.65 18.27 -2.24
N SER A 283 -8.06 18.25 -0.98
CA SER A 283 -7.72 19.31 -0.01
C SER A 283 -6.22 19.41 0.26
N ILE A 284 -5.50 18.29 0.41
CA ILE A 284 -4.05 18.28 0.61
C ILE A 284 -3.33 18.81 -0.63
N THR A 285 -3.79 18.43 -1.82
CA THR A 285 -3.21 18.88 -3.10
C THR A 285 -3.46 20.36 -3.33
N GLY A 286 -4.69 20.83 -3.14
CA GLY A 286 -5.05 22.25 -3.24
C GLY A 286 -4.37 23.15 -2.22
N ALA A 287 -3.98 22.60 -1.06
CA ALA A 287 -3.15 23.29 -0.07
C ALA A 287 -1.64 23.20 -0.36
N HIS A 288 -1.24 22.77 -1.56
CA HIS A 288 0.15 22.61 -2.01
C HIS A 288 0.99 21.64 -1.15
N GLY A 289 0.36 20.60 -0.59
CA GLY A 289 1.02 19.64 0.28
C GLY A 289 1.96 18.66 -0.42
N VAL A 290 1.85 18.50 -1.73
CA VAL A 290 2.65 17.51 -2.50
C VAL A 290 4.14 17.86 -2.52
N ASN A 291 4.50 19.12 -2.78
CA ASN A 291 5.91 19.51 -2.90
C ASN A 291 6.68 19.31 -1.57
N PRO A 292 6.18 19.74 -0.40
CA PRO A 292 6.84 19.46 0.89
C PRO A 292 7.08 17.97 1.14
N LEU A 293 6.12 17.10 0.79
CA LEU A 293 6.28 15.64 0.89
C LEU A 293 7.38 15.12 -0.04
N VAL A 294 7.45 15.64 -1.27
CA VAL A 294 8.54 15.31 -2.22
C VAL A 294 9.90 15.76 -1.69
N GLN A 295 10.01 16.93 -1.04
CA GLN A 295 11.26 17.36 -0.39
C GLN A 295 11.65 16.45 0.77
N LEU A 296 10.69 15.98 1.58
CA LEU A 296 10.99 15.00 2.63
C LEU A 296 11.58 13.70 2.08
N ILE A 297 11.12 13.21 0.93
CA ILE A 297 11.72 12.02 0.29
C ILE A 297 13.18 12.28 -0.12
N ARG A 298 13.51 13.51 -0.53
CA ARG A 298 14.84 13.90 -1.00
C ARG A 298 15.87 13.96 0.13
N SER A 299 15.53 14.60 1.24
CA SER A 299 16.51 14.96 2.29
C SER A 299 16.11 14.55 3.71
N GLY A 300 14.93 13.97 3.90
CA GLY A 300 14.45 13.58 5.23
C GLY A 300 15.14 12.36 5.81
N ALA A 301 14.99 12.14 7.11
CA ALA A 301 15.39 10.92 7.81
C ALA A 301 14.54 9.70 7.38
N VAL A 302 14.92 8.49 7.79
CA VAL A 302 14.23 7.26 7.36
C VAL A 302 12.73 7.32 7.64
N GLY A 303 12.31 7.64 8.87
CA GLY A 303 10.90 7.75 9.25
C GLY A 303 10.14 8.81 8.46
N GLU A 304 10.74 10.00 8.30
CA GLU A 304 10.18 11.09 7.47
C GLU A 304 9.96 10.66 6.02
N ARG A 305 10.96 10.00 5.41
CA ARG A 305 10.87 9.52 4.02
C ARG A 305 9.78 8.46 3.86
N VAL A 306 9.68 7.52 4.81
CA VAL A 306 8.67 6.47 4.77
C VAL A 306 7.26 7.07 4.83
N ASN A 307 7.01 7.96 5.79
CA ASN A 307 5.69 8.59 5.93
C ASN A 307 5.35 9.50 4.73
N ALA A 308 6.34 10.21 4.18
CA ALA A 308 6.16 11.00 2.98
C ALA A 308 5.85 10.13 1.74
N LEU A 309 6.53 9.00 1.57
CA LEU A 309 6.22 8.02 0.53
C LEU A 309 4.79 7.51 0.67
N SER A 310 4.37 7.13 1.88
CA SER A 310 3.00 6.64 2.14
C SER A 310 1.95 7.70 1.80
N ALA A 311 2.22 8.97 2.11
CA ALA A 311 1.36 10.07 1.71
C ALA A 311 1.28 10.24 0.19
N LEU A 312 2.41 10.22 -0.52
CA LEU A 312 2.39 10.32 -1.98
C LEU A 312 1.68 9.15 -2.65
N TRP A 313 1.81 7.94 -2.11
CA TRP A 313 1.10 6.78 -2.63
C TRP A 313 -0.41 6.95 -2.48
N ALA A 314 -0.89 7.34 -1.30
CA ALA A 314 -2.30 7.61 -1.07
C ALA A 314 -2.82 8.76 -1.96
N LEU A 315 -2.06 9.85 -2.09
CA LEU A 315 -2.41 10.98 -2.94
C LEU A 315 -2.46 10.61 -4.43
N SER A 316 -1.55 9.75 -4.90
CA SER A 316 -1.46 9.36 -6.31
C SER A 316 -2.68 8.59 -6.84
N ALA A 317 -3.63 8.20 -5.98
CA ALA A 317 -4.92 7.68 -6.44
C ALA A 317 -5.72 8.75 -7.23
N ASN A 318 -5.56 10.04 -6.91
CA ASN A 318 -6.24 11.15 -7.58
C ASN A 318 -5.38 11.77 -8.71
N ASP A 319 -5.99 12.12 -9.84
CA ASP A 319 -5.27 12.63 -11.02
C ASP A 319 -4.60 13.99 -10.83
N THR A 320 -5.21 14.91 -10.07
CA THR A 320 -4.59 16.22 -9.75
C THR A 320 -3.30 16.04 -8.95
N SER A 321 -3.33 15.14 -7.95
CA SER A 321 -2.14 14.78 -7.19
C SER A 321 -1.06 14.14 -8.06
N LYS A 322 -1.43 13.29 -9.04
CA LYS A 322 -0.46 12.68 -9.97
C LYS A 322 0.30 13.77 -10.74
N ALA A 323 -0.41 14.79 -11.24
CA ALA A 323 0.19 15.91 -11.94
C ALA A 323 1.14 16.72 -11.05
N GLU A 324 0.74 17.02 -9.81
CA GLU A 324 1.57 17.73 -8.84
C GLU A 324 2.83 16.94 -8.42
N ILE A 325 2.72 15.62 -8.26
CA ILE A 325 3.88 14.75 -7.96
C ILE A 325 4.90 14.82 -9.09
N VAL A 326 4.43 14.83 -10.34
CA VAL A 326 5.28 14.98 -11.52
C VAL A 326 5.91 16.38 -11.58
N ALA A 327 5.12 17.44 -11.37
CA ALA A 327 5.59 18.82 -11.36
C ALA A 327 6.65 19.07 -10.27
N ALA A 328 6.50 18.45 -9.10
CA ALA A 328 7.46 18.51 -8.01
C ALA A 328 8.74 17.68 -8.24
N LYS A 329 8.90 17.05 -9.41
CA LYS A 329 10.02 16.14 -9.75
C LYS A 329 10.10 14.93 -8.81
N GLY A 330 8.94 14.35 -8.45
CA GLY A 330 8.86 13.17 -7.59
C GLY A 330 9.32 11.87 -8.24
N ILE A 331 9.13 11.71 -9.56
CA ILE A 331 9.43 10.45 -10.27
C ILE A 331 10.89 9.98 -10.08
N PRO A 332 11.95 10.79 -10.31
CA PRO A 332 13.32 10.34 -10.10
C PRO A 332 13.60 9.90 -8.66
N LEU A 333 12.96 10.53 -7.68
CA LEU A 333 13.11 10.14 -6.27
C LEU A 333 12.41 8.80 -6.00
N LEU A 334 11.22 8.57 -6.54
CA LEU A 334 10.53 7.28 -6.45
C LEU A 334 11.35 6.15 -7.09
N VAL A 335 11.95 6.40 -8.26
CA VAL A 335 12.86 5.43 -8.91
C VAL A 335 14.05 5.10 -8.03
N LYS A 336 14.67 6.10 -7.38
CA LYS A 336 15.75 5.88 -6.42
C LYS A 336 15.30 5.00 -5.24
N GLN A 337 14.07 5.17 -4.75
CA GLN A 337 13.53 4.40 -3.62
C GLN A 337 13.22 2.93 -3.96
N LEU A 338 13.15 2.55 -5.25
CA LEU A 338 13.04 1.13 -5.65
C LEU A 338 14.24 0.28 -5.22
N ARG A 339 15.40 0.91 -4.95
CA ARG A 339 16.62 0.28 -4.45
C ARG A 339 16.84 0.47 -2.94
N SER A 340 15.82 0.95 -2.21
CA SER A 340 15.92 1.14 -0.75
C SER A 340 16.07 -0.20 -0.02
N VAL A 341 16.81 -0.20 1.09
CA VAL A 341 16.95 -1.38 1.97
C VAL A 341 15.58 -1.76 2.58
N GLY A 342 14.73 -0.77 2.88
CA GLY A 342 13.42 -1.00 3.49
C GLY A 342 12.41 -1.59 2.50
N GLU A 343 11.89 -2.79 2.81
CA GLU A 343 10.84 -3.47 2.01
C GLU A 343 9.63 -2.55 1.78
N TYR A 344 9.06 -1.99 2.85
CA TYR A 344 7.90 -1.10 2.74
C TYR A 344 8.17 0.14 1.87
N SER A 345 9.38 0.71 1.90
CA SER A 345 9.73 1.84 1.03
C SER A 345 9.74 1.46 -0.45
N ARG A 346 10.25 0.26 -0.78
CA ARG A 346 10.26 -0.26 -2.15
C ARG A 346 8.84 -0.51 -2.65
N GLU A 347 8.00 -1.12 -1.82
CA GLU A 347 6.58 -1.33 -2.13
C GLU A 347 5.87 -0.02 -2.44
N VAL A 348 5.95 0.95 -1.53
CA VAL A 348 5.23 2.23 -1.66
C VAL A 348 5.74 3.03 -2.86
N ALA A 349 7.05 3.00 -3.14
CA ALA A 349 7.62 3.62 -4.33
C ALA A 349 7.09 2.99 -5.62
N ALA A 350 7.09 1.65 -5.72
CA ALA A 350 6.56 0.93 -6.87
C ALA A 350 5.04 1.12 -7.03
N GLY A 351 4.29 1.13 -5.93
CA GLY A 351 2.86 1.42 -5.91
C GLY A 351 2.52 2.83 -6.38
N THR A 352 3.30 3.83 -5.97
CA THR A 352 3.15 5.21 -6.44
C THR A 352 3.46 5.32 -7.94
N LEU A 353 4.57 4.71 -8.41
CA LEU A 353 4.90 4.67 -9.84
C LEU A 353 3.83 3.96 -10.67
N TRP A 354 3.22 2.91 -10.13
CA TRP A 354 2.11 2.22 -10.79
C TRP A 354 0.92 3.15 -10.97
N ASN A 355 0.47 3.85 -9.93
CA ASN A 355 -0.61 4.84 -10.03
C ASN A 355 -0.28 5.95 -11.03
N LEU A 356 0.95 6.48 -10.99
CA LEU A 356 1.41 7.50 -11.94
C LEU A 356 1.39 6.99 -13.38
N SER A 357 1.79 5.74 -13.61
CA SER A 357 1.85 5.12 -14.94
C SER A 357 0.48 4.87 -15.59
N MET A 358 -0.63 4.99 -14.85
CA MET A 358 -1.97 4.92 -15.43
C MET A 358 -2.20 6.06 -16.43
N VAL A 359 -1.61 7.23 -16.17
CA VAL A 359 -1.62 8.40 -17.07
C VAL A 359 -0.55 8.23 -18.16
N LYS A 360 -0.95 8.33 -19.44
CA LYS A 360 -0.09 8.04 -20.59
C LYS A 360 1.15 8.94 -20.64
N GLU A 361 1.00 10.23 -20.36
CA GLU A 361 2.04 11.25 -20.37
C GLU A 361 3.10 11.00 -19.28
N ASN A 362 2.70 10.38 -18.17
CA ASN A 362 3.61 10.04 -17.08
C ASN A 362 4.47 8.81 -17.39
N ARG A 363 3.98 7.88 -18.21
CA ARG A 363 4.75 6.68 -18.62
C ARG A 363 6.07 7.06 -19.28
N MET A 364 6.06 8.05 -20.18
CA MET A 364 7.27 8.57 -20.82
C MET A 364 8.24 9.18 -19.80
N ARG A 365 7.74 9.91 -18.81
CA ARG A 365 8.56 10.52 -17.75
C ARG A 365 9.16 9.47 -16.81
N ILE A 366 8.41 8.43 -16.48
CA ILE A 366 8.89 7.28 -15.69
C ILE A 366 10.01 6.55 -16.44
N ALA A 367 9.84 6.31 -17.74
CA ALA A 367 10.88 5.70 -18.57
C ALA A 367 12.13 6.59 -18.66
N ALA A 368 11.95 7.90 -18.91
CA ALA A 368 13.05 8.87 -18.97
C ALA A 368 13.82 9.01 -17.63
N ALA A 369 13.18 8.71 -16.50
CA ALA A 369 13.83 8.65 -15.19
C ALA A 369 14.58 7.33 -14.93
N ASN A 370 14.77 6.49 -15.97
CA ASN A 370 15.47 5.21 -15.90
C ASN A 370 14.84 4.21 -14.91
N ALA A 371 13.51 4.13 -14.88
CA ALA A 371 12.78 3.24 -13.98
C ALA A 371 12.86 1.75 -14.39
N ILE A 372 13.07 1.45 -15.68
CA ILE A 372 12.96 0.08 -16.20
C ILE A 372 13.98 -0.88 -15.54
N PRO A 373 15.30 -0.61 -15.49
CA PRO A 373 16.24 -1.55 -14.89
C PRO A 373 15.98 -1.82 -13.38
N PRO A 374 15.73 -0.81 -12.53
CA PRO A 374 15.32 -1.04 -11.13
C PRO A 374 14.02 -1.86 -10.99
N LEU A 375 13.03 -1.66 -11.87
CA LEU A 375 11.80 -2.45 -11.84
C LEU A 375 12.08 -3.91 -12.20
N ILE A 376 12.91 -4.17 -13.21
CA ILE A 376 13.32 -5.53 -13.59
C ILE A 376 14.13 -6.20 -12.47
N GLU A 377 15.04 -5.47 -11.82
CA GLU A 377 15.76 -5.96 -10.65
C GLU A 377 14.81 -6.34 -9.51
N LEU A 378 13.79 -5.52 -9.26
CA LEU A 378 12.77 -5.78 -8.25
C LEU A 378 11.92 -7.03 -8.57
N LEU A 379 11.74 -7.38 -9.85
CA LEU A 379 11.14 -8.66 -10.25
C LEU A 379 12.01 -9.87 -9.89
N ARG A 380 13.33 -9.71 -9.86
CA ARG A 380 14.27 -10.80 -9.57
C ARG A 380 14.45 -10.99 -8.06
N THR A 381 14.60 -9.90 -7.31
CA THR A 381 15.01 -9.93 -5.90
C THR A 381 13.88 -9.65 -4.91
N GLY A 382 12.76 -9.09 -5.36
CA GLY A 382 11.66 -8.66 -4.49
C GLY A 382 10.77 -9.79 -3.97
N ASN A 383 10.05 -9.50 -2.90
CA ASN A 383 8.95 -10.33 -2.40
C ASN A 383 7.74 -10.34 -3.38
N THR A 384 6.70 -11.10 -3.06
CA THR A 384 5.48 -11.21 -3.90
C THR A 384 4.81 -9.87 -4.18
N ILE A 385 4.76 -8.96 -3.21
CA ILE A 385 4.13 -7.64 -3.38
C ILE A 385 4.98 -6.78 -4.31
N HIS A 386 6.30 -6.74 -4.09
CA HIS A 386 7.27 -6.04 -4.94
C HIS A 386 7.17 -6.48 -6.40
N LYS A 387 7.17 -7.80 -6.65
CA LYS A 387 7.02 -8.39 -7.98
C LYS A 387 5.72 -7.94 -8.65
N THR A 388 4.61 -7.98 -7.90
CA THR A 388 3.29 -7.56 -8.38
C THR A 388 3.25 -6.08 -8.77
N ARG A 389 3.80 -5.20 -7.93
CA ARG A 389 3.84 -3.75 -8.24
C ARG A 389 4.75 -3.48 -9.42
N ALA A 390 5.95 -4.03 -9.44
CA ALA A 390 6.91 -3.81 -10.51
C ALA A 390 6.38 -4.25 -11.88
N VAL A 391 5.80 -5.46 -11.98
CA VAL A 391 5.24 -5.94 -13.25
C VAL A 391 4.05 -5.08 -13.69
N SER A 392 3.26 -4.56 -12.75
CA SER A 392 2.14 -3.67 -13.06
C SER A 392 2.59 -2.33 -13.64
N VAL A 393 3.71 -1.76 -13.16
CA VAL A 393 4.33 -0.58 -13.80
C VAL A 393 4.78 -0.93 -15.22
N LEU A 394 5.49 -2.05 -15.38
CA LEU A 394 6.05 -2.48 -16.68
C LEU A 394 4.94 -2.79 -17.69
N THR A 395 3.80 -3.32 -17.28
CA THR A 395 2.61 -3.49 -18.11
C THR A 395 2.21 -2.17 -18.74
N ASN A 396 2.07 -1.11 -17.93
CA ASN A 396 1.70 0.20 -18.45
C ASN A 396 2.81 0.79 -19.34
N LEU A 397 4.08 0.67 -18.95
CA LEU A 397 5.20 1.17 -19.75
C LEU A 397 5.33 0.47 -21.11
N SER A 398 5.08 -0.85 -21.18
CA SER A 398 5.21 -1.67 -22.40
C SER A 398 4.21 -1.28 -23.51
N THR A 399 3.19 -0.50 -23.18
CA THR A 399 2.27 0.08 -24.18
C THR A 399 2.92 1.19 -25.03
N LEU A 400 4.10 1.68 -24.64
CA LEU A 400 4.85 2.69 -25.37
C LEU A 400 5.98 2.03 -26.17
N LEU A 401 6.02 2.29 -27.48
CA LEU A 401 7.04 1.75 -28.39
C LEU A 401 8.47 1.98 -27.87
N GLY A 402 8.78 3.20 -27.40
CA GLY A 402 10.11 3.54 -26.87
C GLY A 402 10.51 2.77 -25.60
N CYS A 403 9.55 2.19 -24.87
CA CYS A 403 9.82 1.38 -23.68
C CYS A 403 9.98 -0.11 -24.02
N GLN A 404 9.40 -0.59 -25.12
CA GLN A 404 9.36 -2.03 -25.42
C GLN A 404 10.76 -2.63 -25.57
N LEU A 405 11.61 -2.00 -26.39
CA LEU A 405 13.01 -2.41 -26.55
C LEU A 405 13.80 -2.25 -25.26
N ALA A 406 13.63 -1.13 -24.53
CA ALA A 406 14.31 -0.90 -23.26
C ALA A 406 13.96 -1.96 -22.19
N ILE A 407 12.72 -2.47 -22.19
CA ILE A 407 12.31 -3.59 -21.31
C ILE A 407 13.04 -4.87 -21.71
N ALA A 408 13.12 -5.18 -23.00
CA ALA A 408 13.84 -6.36 -23.49
C ALA A 408 15.34 -6.27 -23.17
N ASP A 409 15.99 -5.15 -23.51
CA ASP A 409 17.43 -4.91 -23.32
C ASP A 409 17.84 -4.94 -21.83
N ALA A 410 16.95 -4.56 -20.91
CA ALA A 410 17.17 -4.68 -19.46
C ALA A 410 17.05 -6.14 -18.94
N GLY A 411 16.85 -7.12 -19.82
CA GLY A 411 16.64 -8.53 -19.50
C GLY A 411 15.23 -8.80 -18.97
N GLY A 412 14.24 -8.04 -19.44
CA GLY A 412 12.85 -8.17 -19.01
C GLY A 412 12.21 -9.49 -19.40
N ILE A 413 12.56 -10.06 -20.56
CA ILE A 413 12.03 -11.33 -21.04
C ILE A 413 12.32 -12.45 -20.03
N ALA A 414 13.59 -12.63 -19.64
CA ALA A 414 13.98 -13.62 -18.65
C ALA A 414 13.27 -13.44 -17.30
N ALA A 415 13.11 -12.20 -16.84
CA ALA A 415 12.42 -11.89 -15.58
C ALA A 415 10.92 -12.25 -15.63
N MET A 416 10.24 -11.93 -16.73
CA MET A 416 8.83 -12.29 -16.94
C MET A 416 8.63 -13.80 -17.06
N VAL A 417 9.53 -14.51 -17.74
CA VAL A 417 9.48 -15.98 -17.83
C VAL A 417 9.66 -16.63 -16.46
N ALA A 418 10.53 -16.09 -15.61
CA ALA A 418 10.64 -16.55 -14.22
C ALA A 418 9.32 -16.37 -13.45
N LEU A 419 8.65 -15.22 -13.60
CA LEU A 419 7.33 -15.00 -13.01
C LEU A 419 6.24 -15.91 -13.58
N ILE A 420 6.28 -16.23 -14.87
CA ILE A 420 5.35 -17.18 -15.48
C ILE A 420 5.47 -18.56 -14.83
N LYS A 421 6.71 -18.99 -14.54
CA LYS A 421 6.98 -20.29 -13.93
C LYS A 421 6.60 -20.36 -12.44
N SER A 422 6.89 -19.33 -11.65
CA SER A 422 6.79 -19.41 -10.19
C SER A 422 5.91 -18.34 -9.51
N GLY A 423 5.34 -17.41 -10.27
CA GLY A 423 4.54 -16.30 -9.74
C GLY A 423 3.09 -16.65 -9.44
N ILE A 424 2.38 -15.74 -8.77
CA ILE A 424 0.92 -15.82 -8.60
C ILE A 424 0.20 -15.42 -9.90
N ASP A 425 -1.08 -15.76 -10.02
CA ASP A 425 -1.85 -15.55 -11.26
C ASP A 425 -1.85 -14.10 -11.77
N SER A 426 -1.94 -13.11 -10.88
CA SER A 426 -1.88 -11.69 -11.28
C SER A 426 -0.52 -11.30 -11.89
N GLN A 427 0.57 -11.89 -11.39
CA GLN A 427 1.92 -11.70 -11.92
C GLN A 427 2.10 -12.41 -13.25
N LYS A 428 1.64 -13.66 -13.36
CA LYS A 428 1.65 -14.45 -14.61
C LYS A 428 0.90 -13.72 -15.72
N LYS A 429 -0.32 -13.27 -15.42
CA LYS A 429 -1.16 -12.46 -16.33
C LYS A 429 -0.42 -11.21 -16.81
N SER A 430 0.10 -10.41 -15.88
CA SER A 430 0.77 -9.16 -16.21
C SER A 430 2.06 -9.40 -17.00
N SER A 431 2.79 -10.47 -16.68
CA SER A 431 4.00 -10.87 -17.40
C SER A 431 3.68 -11.24 -18.85
N LEU A 432 2.65 -12.06 -19.09
CA LEU A 432 2.21 -12.42 -20.43
C LEU A 432 1.76 -11.20 -21.24
N LEU A 433 1.11 -10.21 -20.61
CA LEU A 433 0.72 -8.98 -21.26
C LEU A 433 1.94 -8.12 -21.65
N VAL A 434 2.95 -7.99 -20.77
CA VAL A 434 4.21 -7.33 -21.12
C VAL A 434 4.88 -8.03 -22.30
N LEU A 435 5.02 -9.36 -22.24
CA LEU A 435 5.64 -10.13 -23.33
C LEU A 435 4.88 -9.98 -24.65
N SER A 436 3.55 -9.94 -24.60
CA SER A 436 2.71 -9.70 -25.79
C SER A 436 2.92 -8.29 -26.35
N ASN A 437 3.01 -7.27 -25.49
CA ASN A 437 3.21 -5.88 -25.93
C ASN A 437 4.58 -5.64 -26.56
N ILE A 438 5.63 -6.34 -26.11
CA ILE A 438 6.98 -6.20 -26.68
C ILE A 438 7.24 -7.13 -27.87
N ALA A 439 6.31 -8.04 -28.19
CA ALA A 439 6.55 -9.12 -29.15
C ALA A 439 6.91 -8.64 -30.55
N ASP A 440 6.29 -7.55 -31.01
CA ASP A 440 6.52 -6.97 -32.34
C ASP A 440 7.50 -5.78 -32.30
N SER A 441 8.24 -5.59 -31.21
CA SER A 441 9.17 -4.46 -31.06
C SER A 441 10.43 -4.57 -31.93
N SER A 442 10.90 -5.80 -32.19
CA SER A 442 11.94 -6.10 -33.17
C SER A 442 12.00 -7.60 -33.44
N SER A 443 12.51 -8.01 -34.60
CA SER A 443 12.71 -9.42 -34.95
C SER A 443 13.61 -10.16 -33.94
N LYS A 444 14.61 -9.48 -33.38
CA LYS A 444 15.47 -10.03 -32.32
C LYS A 444 14.67 -10.36 -31.06
N VAL A 445 13.79 -9.45 -30.64
CA VAL A 445 12.93 -9.65 -29.46
C VAL A 445 11.93 -10.77 -29.72
N THR A 446 11.28 -10.79 -30.89
CA THR A 446 10.34 -11.87 -31.25
C THR A 446 11.02 -13.24 -31.23
N ALA A 447 12.26 -13.33 -31.74
CA ALA A 447 13.05 -14.56 -31.72
C ALA A 447 13.41 -15.00 -30.29
N GLU A 448 13.77 -14.09 -29.40
CA GLU A 448 14.05 -14.39 -28.00
C GLU A 448 12.79 -14.87 -27.25
N LEU A 449 11.64 -14.26 -27.52
CA LEU A 449 10.34 -14.69 -26.99
C LEU A 449 9.92 -16.06 -27.49
N ALA A 450 10.30 -16.39 -28.73
CA ALA A 450 10.08 -17.70 -29.32
C ALA A 450 11.10 -18.76 -28.88
N ALA A 451 11.98 -18.48 -27.91
CA ALA A 451 12.88 -19.49 -27.37
C ALA A 451 12.07 -20.69 -26.81
N PRO A 452 12.50 -21.96 -27.06
CA PRO A 452 11.74 -23.14 -26.65
C PRO A 452 11.36 -23.16 -25.17
N GLY A 453 12.26 -22.71 -24.28
CA GLY A 453 12.00 -22.63 -22.84
C GLY A 453 10.94 -21.59 -22.44
N THR A 454 10.80 -20.51 -23.20
CA THR A 454 9.74 -19.50 -23.01
C THR A 454 8.40 -20.07 -23.47
N VAL A 455 8.35 -20.61 -24.69
CA VAL A 455 7.14 -21.19 -25.27
C VAL A 455 6.61 -22.35 -24.41
N ALA A 456 7.49 -23.25 -23.96
CA ALA A 456 7.12 -24.35 -23.06
C ALA A 456 6.52 -23.87 -21.74
N ALA A 457 7.07 -22.80 -21.15
CA ALA A 457 6.53 -22.21 -19.92
C ALA A 457 5.11 -21.64 -20.14
N VAL A 458 4.86 -21.02 -21.30
CA VAL A 458 3.52 -20.50 -21.64
C VAL A 458 2.54 -21.63 -21.94
N VAL A 459 2.96 -22.69 -22.65
CA VAL A 459 2.11 -23.87 -22.90
C VAL A 459 1.70 -24.55 -21.58
N ALA A 460 2.58 -24.60 -20.58
CA ALA A 460 2.23 -25.10 -19.26
C ALA A 460 1.13 -24.26 -18.58
N MET A 461 1.09 -22.94 -18.82
CA MET A 461 0.02 -22.08 -18.31
C MET A 461 -1.33 -22.32 -18.99
N ILE A 462 -1.33 -22.78 -20.25
CA ILE A 462 -2.58 -23.17 -20.93
C ILE A 462 -3.19 -24.41 -20.26
N ARG A 463 -2.35 -25.35 -19.82
CA ARG A 463 -2.79 -26.60 -19.18
C ARG A 463 -3.36 -26.38 -17.78
N ASN A 464 -2.71 -25.51 -16.99
CA ASN A 464 -2.90 -25.47 -15.54
C ASN A 464 -3.26 -24.07 -14.99
N GLY A 465 -3.43 -23.06 -15.85
CA GLY A 465 -3.70 -21.68 -15.44
C GLY A 465 -5.17 -21.39 -15.18
N SER A 466 -5.46 -20.31 -14.46
CA SER A 466 -6.82 -19.75 -14.42
C SER A 466 -7.25 -19.20 -15.78
N GLU A 467 -8.55 -19.02 -16.00
CA GLU A 467 -9.09 -18.53 -17.28
C GLU A 467 -8.41 -17.24 -17.74
N SER A 468 -8.18 -16.28 -16.82
CA SER A 468 -7.49 -15.04 -17.16
C SER A 468 -6.03 -15.27 -17.58
N VAL A 469 -5.34 -16.25 -17.01
CA VAL A 469 -3.96 -16.59 -17.41
C VAL A 469 -3.98 -17.29 -18.77
N ILE A 470 -4.89 -18.23 -18.99
CA ILE A 470 -5.07 -18.94 -20.28
C ILE A 470 -5.36 -17.94 -21.41
N GLN A 471 -6.21 -16.94 -21.19
CA GLN A 471 -6.52 -15.93 -22.19
C GLN A 471 -5.30 -15.10 -22.59
N ASN A 472 -4.41 -14.77 -21.65
CA ASN A 472 -3.19 -14.03 -21.95
C ASN A 472 -2.12 -14.93 -22.57
N ALA A 473 -2.03 -16.20 -22.15
CA ALA A 473 -1.12 -17.19 -22.71
C ALA A 473 -1.44 -17.48 -24.19
N THR A 474 -2.73 -17.69 -24.50
CA THR A 474 -3.19 -17.86 -25.89
C THR A 474 -3.03 -16.59 -26.71
N THR A 475 -3.13 -15.40 -26.12
CA THR A 475 -2.82 -14.15 -26.82
C THR A 475 -1.35 -14.10 -27.24
N PHE A 476 -0.45 -14.40 -26.31
CA PHE A 476 0.99 -14.44 -26.59
C PHE A 476 1.34 -15.48 -27.67
N LEU A 477 0.82 -16.71 -27.57
CA LEU A 477 1.07 -17.75 -28.58
C LEU A 477 0.48 -17.40 -29.96
N ALA A 478 -0.65 -16.69 -30.01
CA ALA A 478 -1.23 -16.23 -31.28
C ALA A 478 -0.33 -15.20 -31.99
N ILE A 479 0.36 -14.35 -31.23
CA ILE A 479 1.34 -13.41 -31.79
C ILE A 479 2.54 -14.18 -32.37
N LEU A 480 3.08 -15.15 -31.62
CA LEU A 480 4.19 -15.97 -32.10
C LEU A 480 3.83 -16.83 -33.32
N SER A 481 2.63 -17.40 -33.37
CA SER A 481 2.18 -18.20 -34.52
C SER A 481 2.00 -17.34 -35.77
N SER A 482 1.51 -16.11 -35.60
CA SER A 482 1.39 -15.14 -36.70
C SER A 482 2.76 -14.65 -37.19
N ASN A 483 3.77 -14.65 -36.33
CA ASN A 483 5.17 -14.36 -36.67
C ASN A 483 5.96 -15.60 -37.12
N SER A 484 5.27 -16.64 -37.61
CA SER A 484 5.87 -17.85 -38.20
C SER A 484 6.70 -18.75 -37.25
N TYR A 485 6.55 -18.62 -35.92
CA TYR A 485 7.20 -19.51 -34.95
C TYR A 485 6.40 -20.79 -34.66
N ASN A 486 5.68 -21.30 -35.66
CA ASN A 486 4.74 -22.41 -35.54
C ASN A 486 5.41 -23.72 -35.11
N SER A 487 6.62 -24.00 -35.60
CA SER A 487 7.38 -25.21 -35.26
C SER A 487 7.73 -25.27 -33.77
N VAL A 488 8.19 -24.16 -33.19
CA VAL A 488 8.55 -24.10 -31.77
C VAL A 488 7.31 -24.27 -30.88
N ILE A 489 6.17 -23.67 -31.28
CA ILE A 489 4.90 -23.83 -30.57
C ILE A 489 4.45 -25.30 -30.58
N ALA A 490 4.51 -25.97 -31.73
CA ALA A 490 4.16 -27.38 -31.82
C ALA A 490 5.12 -28.28 -31.02
N GLN A 491 6.43 -28.06 -31.13
CA GLN A 491 7.48 -28.81 -30.40
C GLN A 491 7.35 -28.66 -28.88
N ALA A 492 6.87 -27.51 -28.40
CA ALA A 492 6.56 -27.29 -26.99
C ALA A 492 5.32 -28.05 -26.49
N GLY A 493 4.65 -28.84 -27.35
CA GLY A 493 3.49 -29.65 -26.98
C GLY A 493 2.22 -28.84 -26.80
N ALA A 494 2.05 -27.76 -27.56
CA ALA A 494 0.88 -26.87 -27.50
C ALA A 494 -0.39 -27.49 -28.11
N ILE A 495 -0.28 -28.44 -29.05
CA ILE A 495 -1.42 -28.96 -29.81
C ILE A 495 -2.50 -29.58 -28.88
N PRO A 496 -2.20 -30.57 -28.00
CA PRO A 496 -3.22 -31.14 -27.13
C PRO A 496 -3.96 -30.14 -26.22
N PRO A 497 -3.27 -29.24 -25.46
CA PRO A 497 -4.00 -28.27 -24.64
C PRO A 497 -4.78 -27.24 -25.47
N LEU A 498 -4.30 -26.84 -26.65
CA LEU A 498 -5.09 -25.98 -27.55
C LEU A 498 -6.34 -26.68 -28.06
N MET A 499 -6.28 -28.01 -28.29
CA MET A 499 -7.45 -28.80 -28.66
C MET A 499 -8.49 -28.86 -27.54
N ALA A 500 -8.05 -29.07 -26.29
CA ALA A 500 -8.95 -29.07 -25.13
C ALA A 500 -9.71 -27.73 -24.98
N LEU A 501 -9.01 -26.61 -25.20
CA LEU A 501 -9.61 -25.28 -25.16
C LEU A 501 -10.72 -25.05 -26.18
N LEU A 502 -10.76 -25.79 -27.30
CA LEU A 502 -11.85 -25.67 -28.27
C LEU A 502 -13.21 -26.11 -27.69
N TRP A 503 -13.19 -27.04 -26.73
CA TRP A 503 -14.38 -27.56 -26.06
C TRP A 503 -14.70 -26.78 -24.79
N GLU A 504 -13.68 -26.52 -23.98
CA GLU A 504 -13.85 -26.04 -22.60
C GLU A 504 -13.67 -24.52 -22.46
N GLY A 505 -13.00 -23.87 -23.42
CA GLY A 505 -12.67 -22.45 -23.33
C GLY A 505 -13.87 -21.52 -23.50
N SER A 506 -13.76 -20.29 -23.00
CA SER A 506 -14.67 -19.20 -23.37
C SER A 506 -14.51 -18.82 -24.85
N THR A 507 -15.51 -18.18 -25.45
CA THR A 507 -15.51 -17.82 -26.88
C THR A 507 -14.24 -17.10 -27.33
N SER A 508 -13.72 -16.18 -26.50
CA SER A 508 -12.46 -15.46 -26.75
C SER A 508 -11.25 -16.39 -26.78
N VAL A 509 -11.18 -17.34 -25.85
CA VAL A 509 -10.10 -18.33 -25.75
C VAL A 509 -10.17 -19.33 -26.90
N ARG A 510 -11.36 -19.86 -27.21
CA ARG A 510 -11.59 -20.73 -28.38
C ARG A 510 -11.08 -20.05 -29.65
N ARG A 511 -11.47 -18.79 -29.87
CA ARG A 511 -11.07 -18.04 -31.08
C ARG A 511 -9.54 -17.98 -31.23
N LYS A 512 -8.82 -17.66 -30.14
CA LYS A 512 -7.36 -17.62 -30.15
C LYS A 512 -6.75 -19.01 -30.35
N ALA A 513 -7.28 -20.03 -29.69
CA ALA A 513 -6.81 -21.42 -29.86
C ALA A 513 -7.01 -21.91 -31.30
N THR A 514 -8.17 -21.66 -31.89
CA THR A 514 -8.47 -21.96 -33.30
C THR A 514 -7.52 -21.23 -34.24
N LEU A 515 -7.25 -19.93 -34.01
CA LEU A 515 -6.28 -19.17 -34.82
C LEU A 515 -4.87 -19.77 -34.75
N ILE A 516 -4.40 -20.13 -33.55
CA ILE A 516 -3.09 -20.77 -33.38
C ILE A 516 -3.04 -22.09 -34.16
N LEU A 517 -4.06 -22.94 -34.02
CA LEU A 517 -4.14 -24.21 -34.75
C LEU A 517 -4.21 -24.01 -36.26
N ALA A 518 -4.94 -23.00 -36.74
CA ALA A 518 -4.99 -22.63 -38.15
C ALA A 518 -3.59 -22.25 -38.68
N ASN A 519 -2.85 -21.43 -37.95
CA ASN A 519 -1.47 -21.05 -38.30
C ASN A 519 -0.51 -22.25 -38.27
N LEU A 520 -0.62 -23.11 -37.25
CA LEU A 520 0.20 -24.33 -37.15
C LEU A 520 -0.07 -25.29 -38.31
N SER A 521 -1.32 -25.43 -38.74
CA SER A 521 -1.74 -26.37 -39.81
C SER A 521 -1.20 -26.04 -41.22
N VAL A 522 -0.57 -24.88 -41.40
CA VAL A 522 0.18 -24.56 -42.63
C VAL A 522 1.33 -25.54 -42.84
N ASP A 523 1.94 -26.05 -41.76
CA ASP A 523 3.01 -27.04 -41.81
C ASP A 523 2.46 -28.48 -41.97
N PRO A 524 2.96 -29.27 -42.94
CA PRO A 524 2.55 -30.67 -43.13
C PRO A 524 2.61 -31.56 -41.89
N ALA A 525 3.68 -31.47 -41.08
CA ALA A 525 3.85 -32.31 -39.91
C ALA A 525 2.81 -31.97 -38.83
N HIS A 526 2.52 -30.69 -38.65
CA HIS A 526 1.52 -30.25 -37.68
C HIS A 526 0.10 -30.63 -38.11
N ARG A 527 -0.21 -30.72 -39.41
CA ARG A 527 -1.53 -31.20 -39.88
C ARG A 527 -1.85 -32.61 -39.38
N VAL A 528 -0.85 -33.50 -39.46
CA VAL A 528 -0.98 -34.88 -38.98
C VAL A 528 -1.15 -34.88 -37.45
N ALA A 529 -0.32 -34.12 -36.74
CA ALA A 529 -0.39 -34.04 -35.28
C ALA A 529 -1.73 -33.46 -34.77
N ILE A 530 -2.26 -32.42 -35.41
CA ILE A 530 -3.56 -31.83 -35.08
C ILE A 530 -4.69 -32.84 -35.33
N ALA A 531 -4.68 -33.54 -36.46
CA ALA A 531 -5.69 -34.56 -36.77
C ALA A 531 -5.64 -35.73 -35.78
N ALA A 532 -4.44 -36.25 -35.48
CA ALA A 532 -4.24 -37.32 -34.51
C ALA A 532 -4.70 -36.94 -33.09
N ALA A 533 -4.62 -35.66 -32.74
CA ALA A 533 -5.14 -35.12 -31.47
C ALA A 533 -6.67 -34.88 -31.48
N GLY A 534 -7.41 -35.38 -32.47
CA GLY A 534 -8.87 -35.20 -32.58
C GLY A 534 -9.29 -33.86 -33.20
N GLY A 535 -8.36 -33.16 -33.86
CA GLY A 535 -8.55 -31.84 -34.47
C GLY A 535 -9.78 -31.70 -35.36
N ILE A 536 -10.01 -32.70 -36.21
CA ILE A 536 -11.06 -32.67 -37.23
C ILE A 536 -12.45 -32.57 -36.61
N SER A 537 -12.73 -33.40 -35.61
CA SER A 537 -14.04 -33.42 -34.94
C SER A 537 -14.31 -32.11 -34.19
N ALA A 538 -13.32 -31.64 -33.42
CA ALA A 538 -13.44 -30.42 -32.62
C ALA A 538 -13.60 -29.16 -33.49
N LEU A 539 -12.84 -29.04 -34.58
CA LEU A 539 -12.99 -27.92 -35.51
C LEU A 539 -14.33 -27.99 -36.24
N LEU A 540 -14.82 -29.18 -36.60
CA LEU A 540 -16.13 -29.32 -37.23
C LEU A 540 -17.29 -28.96 -36.29
N MET A 541 -17.16 -29.20 -34.98
CA MET A 541 -18.11 -28.70 -34.00
C MET A 541 -18.17 -27.16 -34.04
N LEU A 542 -17.03 -26.48 -34.09
CA LEU A 542 -16.99 -25.01 -34.19
C LEU A 542 -17.57 -24.49 -35.52
N VAL A 543 -17.39 -25.22 -36.63
CA VAL A 543 -18.02 -24.87 -37.92
C VAL A 543 -19.55 -24.94 -37.86
N LYS A 544 -20.10 -25.89 -37.09
CA LYS A 544 -21.55 -26.08 -36.96
C LYS A 544 -22.16 -25.10 -35.96
N ASP A 545 -21.56 -25.03 -34.78
CA ASP A 545 -22.18 -24.44 -33.58
C ASP A 545 -21.49 -23.15 -33.11
N GLY A 546 -20.37 -22.76 -33.73
CA GLY A 546 -19.63 -21.55 -33.40
C GLY A 546 -20.32 -20.26 -33.85
N ASN A 547 -19.87 -19.13 -33.30
CA ASN A 547 -20.19 -17.81 -33.83
C ASN A 547 -19.45 -17.54 -35.16
N ASP A 548 -19.70 -16.40 -35.77
CA ASP A 548 -19.19 -16.15 -37.12
C ASP A 548 -17.66 -16.20 -37.22
N ASP A 549 -16.96 -15.59 -36.25
CA ASP A 549 -15.50 -15.65 -36.14
C ASP A 549 -14.98 -17.09 -36.02
N LEU A 550 -15.60 -17.90 -35.16
CA LEU A 550 -15.19 -19.29 -34.92
C LEU A 550 -15.42 -20.16 -36.16
N LYS A 551 -16.56 -19.98 -36.84
CA LYS A 551 -16.87 -20.67 -38.09
C LYS A 551 -15.84 -20.36 -39.16
N GLU A 552 -15.49 -19.08 -39.32
CA GLU A 552 -14.47 -18.65 -40.27
C GLU A 552 -13.11 -19.30 -39.99
N MET A 553 -12.59 -19.15 -38.76
CA MET A 553 -11.26 -19.66 -38.39
C MET A 553 -11.18 -21.18 -38.38
N ALA A 554 -12.24 -21.86 -37.91
CA ALA A 554 -12.27 -23.32 -37.89
C ALA A 554 -12.33 -23.90 -39.31
N THR A 555 -13.06 -23.24 -40.21
CA THR A 555 -13.09 -23.62 -41.63
C THR A 555 -11.73 -23.41 -42.29
N LEU A 556 -11.03 -22.31 -41.98
CA LEU A 556 -9.66 -22.08 -42.45
C LEU A 556 -8.71 -23.19 -41.96
N ALA A 557 -8.72 -23.51 -40.66
CA ALA A 557 -7.92 -24.60 -40.11
C ALA A 557 -8.22 -25.95 -40.79
N LEU A 558 -9.51 -26.30 -40.99
CA LEU A 558 -9.90 -27.53 -41.68
C LEU A 558 -9.48 -27.55 -43.16
N SER A 559 -9.52 -26.41 -43.85
CA SER A 559 -9.05 -26.29 -45.23
C SER A 559 -7.55 -26.60 -45.33
N ASN A 560 -6.75 -26.11 -44.39
CA ASN A 560 -5.34 -26.45 -44.28
C ASN A 560 -5.16 -27.94 -43.97
N LEU A 561 -5.86 -28.49 -42.97
CA LEU A 561 -5.80 -29.92 -42.63
C LEU A 561 -6.13 -30.82 -43.84
N ALA A 562 -7.10 -30.43 -44.66
CA ALA A 562 -7.50 -31.14 -45.87
C ALA A 562 -6.40 -31.19 -46.95
N MET A 563 -5.33 -30.39 -46.86
CA MET A 563 -4.18 -30.54 -47.77
C MET A 563 -3.42 -31.86 -47.57
N ASN A 564 -3.62 -32.54 -46.42
CA ASN A 564 -3.11 -33.89 -46.20
C ASN A 564 -4.15 -34.94 -46.68
N PRO A 565 -3.75 -35.95 -47.49
CA PRO A 565 -4.69 -36.95 -48.06
C PRO A 565 -5.50 -37.75 -47.03
N GLU A 566 -4.89 -38.23 -45.95
CA GLU A 566 -5.59 -39.01 -44.91
C GLU A 566 -6.63 -38.16 -44.18
N ASN A 567 -6.27 -36.90 -43.92
CA ASN A 567 -7.19 -35.94 -43.32
C ASN A 567 -8.41 -35.66 -44.22
N LYS A 568 -8.29 -35.71 -45.56
CA LYS A 568 -9.45 -35.53 -46.46
C LYS A 568 -10.51 -36.58 -46.20
N VAL A 569 -10.10 -37.85 -46.11
CA VAL A 569 -10.99 -38.98 -45.84
C VAL A 569 -11.65 -38.81 -44.46
N ALA A 570 -10.87 -38.45 -43.45
CA ALA A 570 -11.38 -38.24 -42.10
C ALA A 570 -12.35 -37.04 -42.00
N ILE A 571 -12.08 -35.93 -42.68
CA ILE A 571 -12.98 -34.76 -42.75
C ILE A 571 -14.29 -35.13 -43.44
N THR A 572 -14.22 -35.88 -44.55
CA THR A 572 -15.39 -36.37 -45.26
C THR A 572 -16.23 -37.31 -44.39
N ALA A 573 -15.60 -38.29 -43.73
CA ALA A 573 -16.27 -39.23 -42.83
C ALA A 573 -16.93 -38.54 -41.62
N ALA A 574 -16.31 -37.48 -41.09
CA ALA A 574 -16.86 -36.68 -39.99
C ALA A 574 -18.00 -35.71 -40.42
N GLY A 575 -18.41 -35.75 -41.71
CA GLY A 575 -19.50 -34.95 -42.24
C GLY A 575 -19.12 -33.51 -42.60
N GLY A 576 -17.82 -33.24 -42.82
CA GLY A 576 -17.31 -31.90 -43.13
C GLY A 576 -17.89 -31.31 -44.42
N ILE A 577 -18.11 -32.13 -45.45
CA ILE A 577 -18.67 -31.67 -46.74
C ILE A 577 -20.03 -30.99 -46.55
N ARG A 578 -20.95 -31.60 -45.79
CA ARG A 578 -22.28 -31.01 -45.53
C ARG A 578 -22.16 -29.67 -44.80
N ALA A 579 -21.25 -29.59 -43.82
CA ALA A 579 -21.01 -28.37 -43.06
C ALA A 579 -20.46 -27.24 -43.94
N PHE A 580 -19.48 -27.54 -44.81
CA PHE A 580 -18.93 -26.56 -45.74
C PHE A 580 -19.92 -26.11 -46.81
N VAL A 581 -20.74 -27.02 -47.36
CA VAL A 581 -21.79 -26.64 -48.33
C VAL A 581 -22.82 -25.71 -47.69
N LYS A 582 -23.17 -25.94 -46.41
CA LYS A 582 -24.05 -25.05 -45.67
C LYS A 582 -23.44 -23.66 -45.53
N LEU A 583 -22.19 -23.55 -45.08
CA LEU A 583 -21.48 -22.26 -44.99
C LEU A 583 -21.32 -21.57 -46.34
N LEU A 584 -21.11 -22.31 -47.42
CA LEU A 584 -20.99 -21.76 -48.76
C LEU A 584 -22.30 -21.10 -49.24
N LYS A 585 -23.45 -21.60 -48.79
CA LYS A 585 -24.78 -21.06 -49.14
C LYS A 585 -25.20 -19.93 -48.20
N GLU A 586 -25.00 -20.11 -46.90
CA GLU A 586 -25.63 -19.32 -45.85
C GLU A 586 -24.66 -18.43 -45.07
N GLY A 587 -23.35 -18.68 -45.17
CA GLY A 587 -22.33 -17.95 -44.42
C GLY A 587 -22.06 -16.53 -44.93
N ASN A 588 -21.26 -15.77 -44.17
CA ASN A 588 -20.73 -14.49 -44.60
C ASN A 588 -19.61 -14.66 -45.65
N ASP A 589 -19.12 -13.56 -46.23
CA ASP A 589 -18.13 -13.62 -47.32
C ASP A 589 -16.85 -14.39 -46.96
N ALA A 590 -16.32 -14.19 -45.75
CA ALA A 590 -15.11 -14.87 -45.29
C ALA A 590 -15.35 -16.37 -45.05
N GLN A 591 -16.50 -16.73 -44.48
CA GLN A 591 -16.92 -18.13 -44.30
C GLN A 591 -17.14 -18.82 -45.64
N ARG A 592 -17.81 -18.16 -46.60
CA ARG A 592 -18.04 -18.69 -47.96
C ARG A 592 -16.72 -18.92 -48.68
N HIS A 593 -15.80 -17.96 -48.59
CA HIS A 593 -14.46 -18.08 -49.16
C HIS A 593 -13.70 -19.27 -48.57
N ASN A 594 -13.63 -19.40 -47.25
CA ASN A 594 -12.93 -20.51 -46.60
C ASN A 594 -13.61 -21.87 -46.89
N ALA A 595 -14.95 -21.90 -46.95
CA ALA A 595 -15.71 -23.11 -47.27
C ALA A 595 -15.48 -23.54 -48.74
N ALA A 596 -15.45 -22.59 -49.67
CA ALA A 596 -15.12 -22.86 -51.07
C ALA A 596 -13.70 -23.40 -51.22
N LEU A 597 -12.73 -22.82 -50.49
CA LEU A 597 -11.35 -23.32 -50.45
C LEU A 597 -11.30 -24.77 -49.94
N ALA A 598 -11.93 -25.06 -48.79
CA ALA A 598 -11.98 -26.40 -48.21
C ALA A 598 -12.61 -27.42 -49.18
N LEU A 599 -13.76 -27.09 -49.77
CA LEU A 599 -14.46 -27.94 -50.74
C LEU A 599 -13.63 -28.18 -51.98
N SER A 600 -12.92 -27.16 -52.48
CA SER A 600 -12.05 -27.29 -53.66
C SER A 600 -10.88 -28.24 -53.40
N ILE A 601 -10.26 -28.17 -52.22
CA ILE A 601 -9.15 -29.06 -51.83
C ILE A 601 -9.66 -30.51 -51.68
N LEU A 602 -10.85 -30.69 -51.10
CA LEU A 602 -11.51 -31.99 -50.96
C LEU A 602 -11.94 -32.56 -52.30
N TYR A 603 -12.37 -31.74 -53.25
CA TYR A 603 -12.82 -32.18 -54.58
C TYR A 603 -11.74 -32.93 -55.38
N LEU A 604 -10.46 -32.69 -55.06
CA LEU A 604 -9.34 -33.42 -55.66
C LEU A 604 -9.27 -34.90 -55.25
N ASP A 605 -10.02 -35.31 -54.22
CA ASP A 605 -10.15 -36.71 -53.81
C ASP A 605 -11.44 -37.32 -54.37
N ARG A 606 -11.36 -38.51 -55.00
CA ARG A 606 -12.50 -39.15 -55.67
C ARG A 606 -13.67 -39.41 -54.71
N SER A 607 -13.39 -39.91 -53.51
CA SER A 607 -14.44 -40.25 -52.54
C SER A 607 -15.18 -39.00 -52.04
N SER A 608 -14.44 -37.91 -51.86
CA SER A 608 -14.96 -36.62 -51.42
C SER A 608 -15.72 -35.89 -52.54
N SER A 609 -15.30 -36.03 -53.80
CA SER A 609 -15.95 -35.41 -54.96
C SER A 609 -17.41 -35.85 -55.15
N ALA A 610 -17.69 -37.16 -55.00
CA ALA A 610 -19.04 -37.70 -55.09
C ALA A 610 -19.94 -37.16 -53.95
N ALA A 611 -19.41 -37.12 -52.73
CA ALA A 611 -20.13 -36.59 -51.58
C ALA A 611 -20.44 -35.07 -51.69
N ILE A 612 -19.58 -34.29 -52.37
CA ILE A 612 -19.83 -32.87 -52.67
C ILE A 612 -21.01 -32.72 -53.64
N VAL A 613 -21.06 -33.56 -54.70
CA VAL A 613 -22.16 -33.58 -55.67
C VAL A 613 -23.47 -33.93 -54.97
N THR A 614 -23.49 -35.03 -54.20
CA THR A 614 -24.69 -35.50 -53.49
C THR A 614 -25.19 -34.49 -52.45
N SER A 615 -24.29 -33.71 -51.85
CA SER A 615 -24.66 -32.65 -50.89
C SER A 615 -25.15 -31.35 -51.57
N GLY A 616 -25.21 -31.31 -52.90
CA GLY A 616 -25.63 -30.13 -53.67
C GLY A 616 -24.62 -28.97 -53.59
N GLY A 617 -23.33 -29.28 -53.43
CA GLY A 617 -22.25 -28.30 -53.31
C GLY A 617 -21.71 -27.77 -54.64
N SER A 618 -21.88 -28.53 -55.74
CA SER A 618 -21.26 -28.23 -57.04
C SER A 618 -21.70 -26.89 -57.63
N SER A 619 -23.02 -26.60 -57.63
CA SER A 619 -23.54 -25.33 -58.18
C SER A 619 -23.11 -24.10 -57.36
N PRO A 620 -23.29 -24.06 -56.03
CA PRO A 620 -22.76 -22.97 -55.21
C PRO A 620 -21.24 -22.77 -55.33
N LEU A 621 -20.47 -23.85 -55.46
CA LEU A 621 -19.02 -23.79 -55.62
C LEU A 621 -18.63 -23.18 -56.97
N MET A 622 -19.35 -23.50 -58.04
CA MET A 622 -19.16 -22.90 -59.36
C MET A 622 -19.54 -21.41 -59.40
N VAL A 623 -20.60 -21.01 -58.71
CA VAL A 623 -21.01 -19.60 -58.62
C VAL A 623 -19.95 -18.78 -57.88
N HIS A 624 -19.56 -19.22 -56.68
CA HIS A 624 -18.54 -18.52 -55.89
C HIS A 624 -17.19 -18.43 -56.61
N ALA A 625 -16.84 -19.44 -57.39
CA ALA A 625 -15.62 -19.46 -58.18
C ALA A 625 -15.59 -18.50 -59.39
N ARG A 626 -16.74 -18.27 -60.02
CA ARG A 626 -16.86 -17.31 -61.14
C ARG A 626 -16.62 -15.88 -60.66
N ASP A 627 -17.09 -15.59 -59.44
CA ASP A 627 -17.03 -14.28 -58.80
C ASP A 627 -15.76 -14.09 -57.94
N GLY A 628 -14.91 -15.12 -57.84
CA GLY A 628 -13.77 -15.22 -56.92
C GLY A 628 -12.40 -14.68 -57.40
N ARG A 629 -11.41 -14.65 -56.49
CA ARG A 629 -10.01 -14.21 -56.74
C ARG A 629 -9.20 -15.24 -57.57
N ARG A 630 -8.02 -14.84 -58.07
CA ARG A 630 -7.15 -15.62 -58.98
C ARG A 630 -6.87 -17.07 -58.54
N ARG A 631 -6.75 -17.35 -57.24
CA ARG A 631 -6.50 -18.70 -56.69
C ARG A 631 -7.75 -19.60 -56.71
N GLU A 632 -8.94 -19.04 -56.49
CA GLU A 632 -10.20 -19.77 -56.57
C GLU A 632 -10.41 -20.27 -58.00
N LYS A 633 -10.16 -19.42 -58.99
CA LYS A 633 -10.25 -19.78 -60.42
C LYS A 633 -9.35 -20.97 -60.81
N THR A 634 -8.16 -21.12 -60.21
CA THR A 634 -7.24 -22.23 -60.48
C THR A 634 -7.78 -23.58 -59.98
N TYR A 635 -8.33 -23.62 -58.76
CA TYR A 635 -8.92 -24.84 -58.24
C TYR A 635 -10.25 -25.17 -58.93
N THR A 636 -11.02 -24.16 -59.33
CA THR A 636 -12.25 -24.35 -60.10
C THR A 636 -11.99 -24.87 -61.51
N ALA A 637 -10.91 -24.46 -62.17
CA ALA A 637 -10.50 -25.07 -63.44
C ALA A 637 -10.24 -26.58 -63.30
N GLN A 638 -9.71 -27.03 -62.16
CA GLN A 638 -9.51 -28.45 -61.83
C GLN A 638 -10.82 -29.16 -61.44
N VAL A 639 -11.73 -28.48 -60.75
CA VAL A 639 -13.09 -28.98 -60.45
C VAL A 639 -13.87 -29.20 -61.75
N LEU A 640 -13.80 -28.23 -62.68
CA LEU A 640 -14.44 -28.28 -64.00
C LEU A 640 -13.83 -29.37 -64.89
N SER A 641 -12.50 -29.54 -64.92
CA SER A 641 -11.86 -30.60 -65.71
C SER A 641 -12.21 -32.01 -65.20
N ASN A 642 -12.35 -32.20 -63.88
CA ASN A 642 -12.70 -33.49 -63.28
C ASN A 642 -14.20 -33.82 -63.38
N SER A 643 -15.08 -32.81 -63.33
CA SER A 643 -16.53 -33.01 -63.54
C SER A 643 -16.89 -33.28 -65.01
N SER A 644 -16.15 -32.72 -65.96
CA SER A 644 -16.25 -33.10 -67.39
C SER A 644 -15.73 -34.51 -67.67
N ALA A 645 -14.74 -35.00 -66.90
CA ALA A 645 -14.23 -36.37 -67.05
C ALA A 645 -15.16 -37.44 -66.43
N SER A 646 -15.87 -37.12 -65.34
CA SER A 646 -16.82 -38.05 -64.70
C SER A 646 -18.15 -38.14 -65.47
N THR A 647 -18.59 -37.07 -66.13
CA THR A 647 -19.78 -37.08 -67.00
C THR A 647 -19.57 -37.81 -68.33
N GLN A 648 -18.33 -37.93 -68.81
CA GLN A 648 -18.02 -38.76 -69.99
C GLN A 648 -18.02 -40.27 -69.70
N ASN A 649 -17.77 -40.71 -68.46
CA ASN A 649 -17.77 -42.12 -68.06
C ASN A 649 -19.14 -42.69 -67.66
N SER A 650 -20.21 -41.90 -67.69
CA SER A 650 -21.58 -42.33 -67.41
C SER A 650 -22.51 -42.27 -68.64
N SER A 651 -21.95 -42.35 -69.84
CA SER A 651 -22.76 -42.64 -71.03
C SER A 651 -23.12 -44.13 -71.01
N PRO A 652 -24.40 -44.53 -71.01
CA PRO A 652 -24.73 -45.93 -71.20
C PRO A 652 -24.32 -46.33 -72.61
N SER A 653 -23.48 -47.36 -72.73
CA SER A 653 -23.15 -48.00 -73.99
C SER A 653 -24.43 -48.60 -74.57
N SER A 654 -25.14 -47.84 -75.40
CA SER A 654 -26.18 -48.36 -76.28
C SER A 654 -25.51 -48.92 -77.53
N ARG A 655 -25.35 -50.24 -77.55
CA ARG A 655 -25.65 -51.10 -78.71
C ARG A 655 -25.75 -52.54 -78.27
#